data_AF-A0A418EMA5-F1
#
_entry.id   AF-A0A418EMA5-F1
#
_cell.length_a   1.000
_cell.length_b   1.000
_cell.length_c   1.000
_cell.angle_alpha   90.00
_cell.angle_beta   90.00
_cell.angle_gamma   90.00
#
_symmetry.space_group_name_H-M   'P 1'
#
loop_
_entity.id
_entity.type
_entity.pdbx_description
1 polymer ?
#
loop_
_entity_poly.entity_id
_entity_poly.type
_entity_poly.pdbx_seq_one_letter_code
_entity_poly.pdbx_strand_id
1 'polypeptide(L)'
;FSECVAALLSHTTHAIKDAEKLLSNALIHASHVTTSIHDIAVAIGLLSKRIHDKTQRAADCSRDLVPLQQSIHDISTQLKVNVDEIRRESAECDSLTDKLASHMDPYDKELHRRTNDVLSFSDDWLDEPRSSKLPSGLISQMTDIVAALGAQVKGLKDSVVGTVDMDDKKTAKKGSVRFTLQRMLTHFPGAPASILAKIKFMSNMAKADMHTQSPCVQTLMACLDYVAKWQVGCDASKKIAVKIQDSRARIQSIQARNAALHDMHCVVANQLGMTQADMDSRKRDLDVLERQMEHRREARRVVESSQEYLDHEVIKWNDALEAEQLKLAWLPGMCAVAASTFVYLKPYPWPTRQKVLDGIHSVLQAHQILLPSDTSLGFFAHDRTDVERWHLHGLPRSSFYVSNAVLTVNAIPALVKWTVLIDPEMVAKTWLASMYRGHLICTSSMETVLQRAILRAIKLHHPLLIENVEGQFSGSLLHFLKVRCSDGVRYLRVDDRMERLQADWAVYFTTPIRYPTFSAAVHREFHVVNFSLSSADASDFFDVMCLDMWDDKECSKQRQASVDYADSCRDLREAEHALLVQLASSSPTKEDQPQVLLELLEDINRKQVATDAKKDEVMVDHASKHQYADTVVPLATLMFDCVVGMGLVNHQYTISLDEFVRPLRAFVTKLR
;
A
#
# COMPACT_ATOMS: atom_id res chain seq x y z
N PHE A 1 5.07 -56.76 -23.88
CA PHE A 1 5.32 -55.64 -24.83
C PHE A 1 4.14 -54.69 -24.89
N SER A 2 2.95 -55.12 -25.32
CA SER A 2 1.74 -54.29 -25.38
C SER A 2 1.43 -53.58 -24.06
N GLU A 3 1.52 -54.29 -22.94
CA GLU A 3 1.34 -53.71 -21.59
C GLU A 3 2.37 -52.60 -21.29
N CYS A 4 3.62 -52.78 -21.70
CA CYS A 4 4.68 -51.78 -21.52
C CYS A 4 4.42 -50.54 -22.39
N VAL A 5 3.97 -50.72 -23.63
CA VAL A 5 3.56 -49.61 -24.51
C VAL A 5 2.38 -48.85 -23.90
N ALA A 6 1.35 -49.56 -23.43
CA ALA A 6 0.18 -48.95 -22.82
C ALA A 6 0.55 -48.18 -21.54
N ALA A 7 1.40 -48.74 -20.69
CA ALA A 7 1.88 -48.07 -19.48
C ALA A 7 2.70 -46.82 -19.79
N LEU A 8 3.65 -46.91 -20.73
CA LEU A 8 4.45 -45.77 -21.19
C LEU A 8 3.55 -44.67 -21.75
N LEU A 9 2.69 -45.03 -22.72
CA LEU A 9 1.79 -44.10 -23.38
C LEU A 9 0.86 -43.40 -22.39
N SER A 10 0.23 -44.16 -21.48
CA SER A 10 -0.68 -43.59 -20.48
C SER A 10 0.05 -42.63 -19.52
N HIS A 11 1.22 -43.01 -19.02
CA HIS A 11 1.97 -42.20 -18.06
C HIS A 11 2.48 -40.91 -18.70
N THR A 12 3.15 -41.01 -19.85
CA THR A 12 3.71 -39.83 -20.52
C THR A 12 2.63 -38.95 -21.12
N THR A 13 1.52 -39.50 -21.61
CA THR A 13 0.40 -38.68 -22.08
C THR A 13 -0.22 -37.88 -20.94
N HIS A 14 -0.32 -38.46 -19.73
CA HIS A 14 -0.80 -37.72 -18.56
C HIS A 14 0.16 -36.58 -18.20
N ALA A 15 1.46 -36.85 -18.16
CA ALA A 15 2.48 -35.84 -17.86
C ALA A 15 2.50 -34.70 -18.89
N ILE A 16 2.44 -35.01 -20.19
CA ILE A 16 2.37 -34.01 -21.27
C ILE A 16 1.09 -33.17 -21.15
N LYS A 17 -0.07 -33.81 -20.94
CA LYS A 17 -1.35 -33.09 -20.80
C LYS A 17 -1.41 -32.20 -19.56
N ASP A 18 -0.81 -32.63 -18.45
CA ASP A 18 -0.71 -31.80 -17.26
C ASP A 18 0.16 -30.56 -17.52
N ALA A 19 1.29 -30.74 -18.22
CA ALA A 19 2.14 -29.64 -18.64
C ALA A 19 1.40 -28.68 -19.60
N GLU A 20 0.73 -29.21 -20.63
CA GLU A 20 -0.11 -28.41 -21.55
C GLU A 20 -1.18 -27.60 -20.81
N LYS A 21 -1.83 -28.21 -19.80
CA LYS A 21 -2.85 -27.55 -18.99
C LYS A 21 -2.26 -26.42 -18.15
N LEU A 22 -1.11 -26.63 -17.51
CA LEU A 22 -0.41 -25.60 -16.74
C LEU A 22 0.00 -24.42 -17.63
N LEU A 23 0.61 -24.70 -18.79
CA LEU A 23 1.02 -23.69 -19.75
C LEU A 23 -0.19 -22.91 -20.31
N SER A 24 -1.27 -23.61 -20.68
CA SER A 24 -2.49 -22.98 -21.19
C SER A 24 -3.14 -22.06 -20.14
N ASN A 25 -3.20 -22.51 -18.88
CA ASN A 25 -3.71 -21.68 -17.79
C ASN A 25 -2.83 -20.44 -17.58
N ALA A 26 -1.50 -20.60 -17.61
CA ALA A 26 -0.57 -19.48 -17.44
C ALA A 26 -0.75 -18.43 -18.56
N LEU A 27 -0.94 -18.85 -19.81
CA LEU A 27 -1.24 -17.96 -20.94
C LEU A 27 -2.58 -17.22 -20.76
N ILE A 28 -3.61 -17.88 -20.25
CA ILE A 28 -4.90 -17.24 -19.92
C ILE A 28 -4.69 -16.17 -18.84
N HIS A 29 -3.92 -16.48 -17.78
CA HIS A 29 -3.61 -15.52 -16.73
C HIS A 29 -2.81 -14.32 -17.25
N ALA A 30 -1.83 -14.54 -18.14
CA ALA A 30 -1.10 -13.43 -18.77
C ALA A 30 -2.03 -12.52 -19.58
N SER A 31 -3.00 -13.09 -20.32
CA SER A 31 -4.03 -12.30 -21.02
C SER A 31 -4.92 -11.49 -20.07
N HIS A 32 -5.27 -12.05 -18.91
CA HIS A 32 -6.01 -11.32 -17.87
C HIS A 32 -5.21 -10.16 -17.29
N VAL A 33 -3.90 -10.33 -17.08
CA VAL A 33 -3.02 -9.25 -16.61
C VAL A 33 -3.03 -8.09 -17.61
N THR A 34 -2.90 -8.37 -18.91
CA THR A 34 -2.98 -7.35 -19.96
C THR A 34 -4.33 -6.64 -19.99
N THR A 35 -5.43 -7.38 -19.78
CA THR A 35 -6.79 -6.81 -19.70
C THR A 35 -6.93 -5.92 -18.46
N SER A 36 -6.38 -6.34 -17.32
CA SER A 36 -6.38 -5.57 -16.07
C SER A 36 -5.65 -4.23 -16.22
N ILE A 37 -4.54 -4.17 -16.96
CA ILE A 37 -3.86 -2.89 -17.28
C ILE A 37 -4.80 -1.93 -18.00
N HIS A 38 -5.55 -2.43 -18.98
CA HIS A 38 -6.52 -1.63 -19.73
C HIS A 38 -7.63 -1.12 -18.81
N ASP A 39 -8.19 -1.97 -17.96
CA ASP A 39 -9.26 -1.61 -17.02
C ASP A 39 -8.80 -0.58 -15.99
N ILE A 40 -7.59 -0.74 -15.45
CA ILE A 40 -6.98 0.24 -14.52
C ILE A 40 -6.73 1.57 -15.25
N ALA A 41 -6.26 1.55 -16.50
CA ALA A 41 -6.04 2.77 -17.29
C ALA A 41 -7.35 3.52 -17.56
N VAL A 42 -8.42 2.80 -17.92
CA VAL A 42 -9.77 3.39 -18.09
C VAL A 42 -10.26 3.99 -16.77
N ALA A 43 -10.10 3.29 -15.65
CA ALA A 43 -10.50 3.78 -14.33
C ALA A 43 -9.72 5.04 -13.92
N ILE A 44 -8.41 5.10 -14.20
CA ILE A 44 -7.58 6.29 -13.96
C ILE A 44 -8.05 7.45 -14.83
N GLY A 45 -8.39 7.22 -16.10
CA GLY A 45 -8.93 8.24 -17.00
C GLY A 45 -10.24 8.83 -16.49
N LEU A 46 -11.17 7.98 -16.03
CA LEU A 46 -12.43 8.41 -15.43
C LEU A 46 -12.23 9.17 -14.12
N LEU A 47 -11.32 8.72 -13.26
CA LEU A 47 -10.97 9.42 -12.02
C LEU A 47 -10.33 10.78 -12.32
N SER A 48 -9.44 10.87 -13.31
CA SER A 48 -8.82 12.13 -13.72
C SER A 48 -9.84 13.15 -14.19
N LYS A 49 -10.82 12.73 -15.00
CA LYS A 49 -11.92 13.59 -15.41
C LYS A 49 -12.75 14.05 -14.20
N ARG A 50 -13.07 13.13 -13.29
CA ARG A 50 -13.86 13.43 -12.08
C ARG A 50 -13.14 14.40 -11.14
N ILE A 51 -11.82 14.23 -10.95
CA ILE A 51 -10.99 15.16 -10.18
C ILE A 51 -10.98 16.53 -10.86
N HIS A 52 -10.76 16.58 -12.19
CA HIS A 52 -10.80 17.83 -12.93
C HIS A 52 -12.13 18.58 -12.72
N ASP A 53 -13.28 17.92 -12.93
CA ASP A 53 -14.60 18.52 -12.74
C ASP A 53 -14.81 19.01 -11.30
N LYS A 54 -14.36 18.26 -10.29
CA LYS A 54 -14.48 18.68 -8.87
C LYS A 54 -13.52 19.81 -8.51
N THR A 55 -12.30 19.82 -9.04
CA THR A 55 -11.34 20.92 -8.83
C THR A 55 -11.84 22.22 -9.43
N GLN A 56 -12.44 22.19 -10.63
CA GLN A 56 -13.04 23.36 -11.25
C GLN A 56 -14.18 23.93 -10.39
N ARG A 57 -15.10 23.07 -9.91
CA ARG A 57 -16.18 23.49 -8.99
C ARG A 57 -15.66 24.04 -7.66
N ALA A 58 -14.58 23.47 -7.12
CA ALA A 58 -13.94 23.99 -5.91
C ALA A 58 -13.31 25.36 -6.15
N ALA A 59 -12.72 25.59 -7.34
CA ALA A 59 -12.18 26.89 -7.72
C ALA A 59 -13.30 27.95 -7.88
N ASP A 60 -14.44 27.57 -8.45
CA ASP A 60 -15.61 28.46 -8.57
C ASP A 60 -16.15 28.84 -7.18
N CYS A 61 -16.33 27.87 -6.28
CA CYS A 61 -16.76 28.15 -4.90
C CYS A 61 -15.73 28.97 -4.10
N SER A 62 -14.43 28.79 -4.38
CA SER A 62 -13.39 29.65 -3.80
C SER A 62 -13.49 31.10 -4.30
N ARG A 63 -13.94 31.31 -5.54
CA ARG A 63 -14.14 32.65 -6.11
C ARG A 63 -15.31 33.37 -5.45
N ASP A 64 -16.36 32.64 -5.08
CA ASP A 64 -17.54 33.17 -4.36
C ASP A 64 -17.25 33.50 -2.90
N LEU A 65 -16.26 32.84 -2.29
CA LEU A 65 -15.86 33.04 -0.90
C LEU A 65 -15.11 34.35 -0.66
N VAL A 66 -14.26 34.77 -1.60
CA VAL A 66 -13.47 36.00 -1.51
C VAL A 66 -14.34 37.26 -1.30
N PRO A 67 -15.39 37.52 -2.10
CA PRO A 67 -16.24 38.69 -1.90
C PRO A 67 -17.05 38.63 -0.60
N LEU A 68 -17.46 37.44 -0.14
CA LEU A 68 -18.14 37.28 1.16
C LEU A 68 -17.19 37.62 2.33
N GLN A 69 -15.94 37.17 2.27
CA GLN A 69 -14.92 37.50 3.28
C GLN A 69 -14.61 39.00 3.29
N GLN A 70 -14.49 39.63 2.13
CA GLN A 70 -14.32 41.08 2.00
C GLN A 70 -15.53 41.84 2.57
N SER A 71 -16.74 41.42 2.22
CA SER A 71 -17.98 42.05 2.72
C SER A 71 -18.09 41.98 4.25
N ILE A 72 -17.78 40.84 4.87
CA ILE A 72 -17.75 40.73 6.35
C ILE A 72 -16.69 41.64 6.96
N HIS A 73 -15.51 41.74 6.33
CA HIS A 73 -14.45 42.63 6.80
C HIS A 73 -14.88 44.10 6.74
N ASP A 74 -15.50 44.52 5.63
CA ASP A 74 -15.99 45.88 5.42
C ASP A 74 -17.12 46.23 6.40
N ILE A 75 -18.07 45.32 6.61
CA ILE A 75 -19.16 45.52 7.59
C ILE A 75 -18.59 45.57 9.02
N SER A 76 -17.61 44.72 9.35
CA SER A 76 -16.95 44.72 10.67
C SER A 76 -16.17 46.00 10.94
N THR A 77 -15.50 46.56 9.92
CA THR A 77 -14.79 47.83 10.05
C THR A 77 -15.76 49.00 10.19
N GLN A 78 -16.85 49.04 9.42
CA GLN A 78 -17.92 50.03 9.60
C GLN A 78 -18.58 49.96 10.98
N LEU A 79 -18.87 48.76 11.49
CA LEU A 79 -19.40 48.57 12.84
C LEU A 79 -18.44 49.17 13.89
N LYS A 80 -17.13 48.93 13.78
CA LYS A 80 -16.12 49.55 14.66
C LYS A 80 -16.13 51.08 14.57
N VAL A 81 -16.12 51.64 13.36
CA VAL A 81 -16.15 53.10 13.14
C VAL A 81 -17.39 53.73 13.78
N ASN A 82 -18.56 53.13 13.58
CA ASN A 82 -19.81 53.62 14.17
C ASN A 82 -19.81 53.50 15.70
N VAL A 83 -19.24 52.43 16.27
CA VAL A 83 -19.10 52.29 17.74
C VAL A 83 -18.18 53.36 18.31
N ASP A 84 -17.06 53.67 17.65
CA ASP A 84 -16.14 54.72 18.08
C ASP A 84 -16.74 56.12 17.91
N GLU A 85 -17.60 56.33 16.90
CA GLU A 85 -18.37 57.57 16.73
C GLU A 85 -19.43 57.75 17.81
N ILE A 86 -20.18 56.69 18.15
CA ILE A 86 -21.11 56.70 19.30
C ILE A 86 -20.37 57.04 20.59
N ARG A 87 -19.17 56.47 20.82
CA ARG A 87 -18.36 56.78 22.00
C ARG A 87 -17.95 58.25 22.05
N ARG A 88 -17.51 58.83 20.93
CA ARG A 88 -17.14 60.26 20.84
C ARG A 88 -18.33 61.18 21.10
N GLU A 89 -19.44 60.96 20.42
CA GLU A 89 -20.67 61.76 20.60
C GLU A 89 -21.24 61.59 22.02
N SER A 90 -21.16 60.39 22.62
CA SER A 90 -21.55 60.18 24.03
C SER A 90 -20.68 61.00 24.98
N ALA A 91 -19.36 60.97 24.81
CA ALA A 91 -18.44 61.76 25.64
C ALA A 91 -18.68 63.27 25.49
N GLU A 92 -19.01 63.74 24.27
CA GLU A 92 -19.36 65.14 24.03
C GLU A 92 -20.68 65.51 24.71
N CYS A 93 -21.70 64.64 24.61
CA CYS A 93 -22.99 64.74 25.32
C CYS A 93 -22.79 64.84 26.84
N ASP A 94 -21.95 63.96 27.42
CA ASP A 94 -21.66 63.94 28.84
C ASP A 94 -20.96 65.25 29.26
N SER A 95 -19.97 65.71 28.48
CA SER A 95 -19.29 66.99 28.75
C SER A 95 -20.23 68.20 28.68
N LEU A 96 -21.20 68.19 27.76
CA LEU A 96 -22.20 69.25 27.62
C LEU A 96 -23.20 69.21 28.76
N THR A 97 -23.54 68.00 29.24
CA THR A 97 -24.41 67.80 30.41
C THR A 97 -23.73 68.30 31.69
N ASP A 98 -22.44 68.01 31.86
CA ASP A 98 -21.63 68.53 32.98
C ASP A 98 -21.47 70.05 32.91
N LYS A 99 -21.22 70.62 31.73
CA LYS A 99 -21.19 72.08 31.52
C LYS A 99 -22.53 72.73 31.83
N LEU A 100 -23.64 72.09 31.47
CA LEU A 100 -24.98 72.58 31.76
C LEU A 100 -25.26 72.59 33.26
N ALA A 101 -24.91 71.50 33.96
CA ALA A 101 -25.06 71.38 35.40
C ALA A 101 -24.20 72.41 36.13
N SER A 102 -22.91 72.53 35.76
CA SER A 102 -21.98 73.51 36.34
C SER A 102 -22.40 74.97 36.09
N HIS A 103 -22.97 75.26 34.92
CA HIS A 103 -23.46 76.61 34.61
C HIS A 103 -24.73 76.96 35.38
N MET A 104 -25.66 76.02 35.60
CA MET A 104 -26.96 76.29 36.24
C MET A 104 -26.93 76.21 37.77
N ASP A 105 -26.11 75.32 38.35
CA ASP A 105 -26.03 75.06 39.80
C ASP A 105 -25.77 76.33 40.66
N PRO A 106 -24.90 77.28 40.26
CA PRO A 106 -24.70 78.53 41.01
C PRO A 106 -25.92 79.45 40.98
N TYR A 107 -26.60 79.53 39.84
CA TYR A 107 -27.80 80.36 39.68
C TYR A 107 -28.99 79.76 40.44
N ASP A 108 -29.16 78.44 40.38
CA ASP A 108 -30.20 77.73 41.11
C ASP A 108 -29.99 77.86 42.62
N LYS A 109 -28.79 77.58 43.14
CA LYS A 109 -28.48 77.71 44.58
C LYS A 109 -28.74 79.11 45.13
N GLU A 110 -28.31 80.15 44.41
CA GLU A 110 -28.48 81.54 44.87
C GLU A 110 -29.93 82.04 44.70
N LEU A 111 -30.67 81.57 43.69
CA LEU A 111 -32.11 81.83 43.57
C LEU A 111 -32.88 81.17 44.71
N HIS A 112 -32.57 79.91 45.04
CA HIS A 112 -33.16 79.20 46.18
C HIS A 112 -32.83 79.91 47.50
N ARG A 113 -31.58 80.34 47.69
CA ARG A 113 -31.14 81.10 48.87
C ARG A 113 -31.93 82.40 49.03
N ARG A 114 -32.00 83.23 47.99
CA ARG A 114 -32.70 84.52 48.02
C ARG A 114 -34.22 84.37 48.18
N THR A 115 -34.80 83.32 47.60
CA THR A 115 -36.24 83.05 47.75
C THR A 115 -36.55 82.58 49.17
N ASN A 116 -35.68 81.77 49.79
CA ASN A 116 -35.78 81.42 51.20
C ASN A 116 -35.58 82.62 52.13
N ASP A 117 -34.64 83.52 51.83
CA ASP A 117 -34.43 84.76 52.58
C ASP A 117 -35.72 85.61 52.61
N VAL A 118 -36.45 85.71 51.48
CA VAL A 118 -37.73 86.40 51.39
C VAL A 118 -38.87 85.69 52.14
N LEU A 119 -38.89 84.35 52.16
CA LEU A 119 -39.90 83.57 52.89
C LEU A 119 -39.67 83.53 54.41
N SER A 120 -38.48 83.94 54.88
CA SER A 120 -38.12 83.96 56.30
C SER A 120 -38.75 85.10 57.10
N PHE A 121 -39.33 86.11 56.44
CA PHE A 121 -40.05 87.21 57.09
C PHE A 121 -41.47 86.78 57.55
N SER A 122 -41.93 87.26 58.72
CA SER A 122 -43.30 87.00 59.25
C SER A 122 -44.37 87.72 58.40
N ASP A 123 -45.59 87.20 58.31
CA ASP A 123 -46.66 87.73 57.44
C ASP A 123 -47.11 89.17 57.73
N ASP A 124 -46.58 89.78 58.80
CA ASP A 124 -46.92 91.13 59.28
C ASP A 124 -46.31 92.28 58.44
N TRP A 125 -45.31 92.02 57.57
CA TRP A 125 -44.70 93.08 56.74
C TRP A 125 -45.66 93.64 55.66
N LEU A 126 -46.74 92.92 55.35
CA LEU A 126 -47.82 93.40 54.48
C LEU A 126 -48.85 94.27 55.22
N ASP A 127 -48.73 94.39 56.56
CA ASP A 127 -49.69 95.06 57.45
C ASP A 127 -49.15 96.30 58.17
N GLU A 128 -47.91 96.72 57.94
CA GLU A 128 -47.46 98.01 58.48
C GLU A 128 -48.34 99.15 57.94
N PRO A 129 -48.87 100.01 58.84
CA PRO A 129 -49.87 101.01 58.49
C PRO A 129 -49.28 101.92 57.41
N ARG A 130 -50.15 102.30 56.45
CA ARG A 130 -49.89 103.26 55.37
C ARG A 130 -49.48 104.62 55.95
N SER A 131 -48.28 104.69 56.52
CA SER A 131 -47.64 105.93 56.92
C SER A 131 -47.18 106.61 55.63
N SER A 132 -47.48 107.89 55.56
CA SER A 132 -47.53 108.74 54.37
C SER A 132 -46.16 109.05 53.75
N LYS A 133 -45.20 108.11 53.79
CA LYS A 133 -43.84 108.27 53.25
C LYS A 133 -43.30 107.09 52.44
N LEU A 134 -44.11 106.06 52.13
CA LEU A 134 -43.77 105.13 51.04
C LEU A 134 -44.61 105.44 49.80
N PRO A 135 -44.02 105.56 48.60
CA PRO A 135 -44.79 105.73 47.37
C PRO A 135 -45.66 104.47 47.16
N SER A 136 -46.98 104.62 47.27
CA SER A 136 -47.97 103.55 47.14
C SER A 136 -47.90 102.77 45.82
N GLY A 137 -47.18 103.30 44.82
CA GLY A 137 -46.93 102.66 43.53
C GLY A 137 -45.94 101.48 43.59
N LEU A 138 -44.93 101.49 44.47
CA LEU A 138 -43.83 100.51 44.42
C LEU A 138 -44.27 99.13 44.91
N ILE A 139 -44.96 99.05 46.05
CA ILE A 139 -45.46 97.78 46.63
C ILE A 139 -46.52 97.15 45.72
N SER A 140 -47.43 97.95 45.13
CA SER A 140 -48.42 97.44 44.17
C SER A 140 -47.74 96.81 42.94
N GLN A 141 -46.72 97.48 42.39
CA GLN A 141 -45.95 96.96 41.26
C GLN A 141 -45.19 95.67 41.61
N MET A 142 -44.62 95.56 42.82
CA MET A 142 -43.98 94.33 43.30
C MET A 142 -44.96 93.18 43.41
N THR A 143 -46.13 93.41 44.02
CA THR A 143 -47.18 92.38 44.12
C THR A 143 -47.73 91.96 42.75
N ASP A 144 -47.86 92.90 41.81
CA ASP A 144 -48.32 92.60 40.45
C ASP A 144 -47.28 91.80 39.65
N ILE A 145 -45.98 92.06 39.86
CA ILE A 145 -44.90 91.28 39.23
C ILE A 145 -44.81 89.88 39.83
N VAL A 146 -44.91 89.72 41.15
CA VAL A 146 -44.93 88.38 41.77
C VAL A 146 -46.18 87.62 41.34
N ALA A 147 -47.34 88.25 41.28
CA ALA A 147 -48.57 87.62 40.76
C ALA A 147 -48.44 87.25 39.27
N ALA A 148 -47.80 88.09 38.45
CA ALA A 148 -47.55 87.80 37.03
C ALA A 148 -46.54 86.65 36.85
N LEU A 149 -45.52 86.54 37.71
CA LEU A 149 -44.63 85.38 37.76
C LEU A 149 -45.40 84.11 38.16
N GLY A 150 -46.32 84.21 39.12
CA GLY A 150 -47.19 83.09 39.52
C GLY A 150 -48.16 82.63 38.43
N ALA A 151 -48.61 83.54 37.56
CA ALA A 151 -49.44 83.20 36.41
C ALA A 151 -48.70 82.34 35.36
N GLN A 152 -47.37 82.38 35.31
CA GLN A 152 -46.55 81.50 34.45
C GLN A 152 -46.48 80.06 34.97
N VAL A 153 -46.73 79.86 36.26
CA VAL A 153 -46.70 78.55 36.92
C VAL A 153 -48.07 77.84 36.84
N LYS A 154 -49.13 78.54 36.41
CA LYS A 154 -50.51 78.02 36.28
C LYS A 154 -50.69 76.90 35.24
N GLY A 155 -49.65 76.57 34.46
CA GLY A 155 -49.67 75.51 33.46
C GLY A 155 -49.54 74.07 34.00
N LEU A 156 -49.24 73.88 35.29
CA LEU A 156 -49.29 72.56 35.93
C LEU A 156 -50.51 72.46 36.85
N LYS A 157 -51.63 72.00 36.29
CA LYS A 157 -52.62 71.23 37.06
C LYS A 157 -52.00 69.85 37.26
N ASP A 158 -51.50 69.59 38.47
CA ASP A 158 -51.83 68.38 39.23
C ASP A 158 -51.15 68.39 40.60
N SER A 159 -51.95 68.04 41.62
CA SER A 159 -51.59 67.69 43.01
C SER A 159 -50.85 68.78 43.80
N VAL A 160 -51.48 69.55 44.70
CA VAL A 160 -51.98 69.10 46.02
C VAL A 160 -53.20 69.93 46.44
N VAL A 161 -54.23 69.22 46.90
CA VAL A 161 -55.51 69.69 47.43
C VAL A 161 -55.33 70.23 48.86
N GLY A 162 -55.97 71.36 49.17
CA GLY A 162 -56.05 71.90 50.54
C GLY A 162 -56.91 73.16 50.62
N THR A 163 -58.20 72.94 50.88
CA THR A 163 -59.33 73.88 51.03
C THR A 163 -59.09 75.08 51.96
N VAL A 164 -59.38 76.30 51.50
CA VAL A 164 -60.01 77.36 52.32
C VAL A 164 -60.94 78.19 51.43
N ASP A 165 -62.18 78.32 51.90
CA ASP A 165 -63.31 79.01 51.29
C ASP A 165 -63.09 80.50 51.01
N MET A 166 -63.76 80.94 49.95
CA MET A 166 -63.83 82.32 49.48
C MET A 166 -64.90 83.07 50.27
N ASP A 167 -64.49 83.96 51.18
CA ASP A 167 -65.24 85.19 51.50
C ASP A 167 -64.36 86.12 52.35
N ASP A 168 -63.56 86.96 51.68
CA ASP A 168 -63.29 88.34 52.10
C ASP A 168 -62.36 89.05 51.10
N LYS A 169 -62.87 90.07 50.40
CA LYS A 169 -62.20 90.77 49.28
C LYS A 169 -61.00 91.65 49.67
N LYS A 170 -60.41 91.50 50.85
CA LYS A 170 -59.22 92.26 51.29
C LYS A 170 -58.04 91.40 51.77
N THR A 171 -58.22 90.11 52.05
CA THR A 171 -57.18 89.18 52.53
C THR A 171 -56.57 88.28 51.44
N ALA A 172 -57.23 88.15 50.28
CA ALA A 172 -56.84 87.22 49.20
C ALA A 172 -55.55 87.59 48.41
N LYS A 173 -55.07 88.85 48.45
CA LYS A 173 -53.81 89.21 47.77
C LYS A 173 -52.55 88.75 48.52
N LYS A 174 -52.61 88.59 49.85
CA LYS A 174 -51.43 88.27 50.69
C LYS A 174 -50.95 86.82 50.53
N GLY A 175 -51.88 85.86 50.64
CA GLY A 175 -51.58 84.44 50.44
C GLY A 175 -51.06 84.10 49.04
N SER A 176 -51.46 84.89 48.03
CA SER A 176 -51.05 84.71 46.63
C SER A 176 -49.55 84.93 46.39
N VAL A 177 -48.88 85.82 47.14
CA VAL A 177 -47.46 86.16 46.92
C VAL A 177 -46.55 85.10 47.54
N ARG A 178 -46.80 84.72 48.81
CA ARG A 178 -46.05 83.69 49.54
C ARG A 178 -46.17 82.31 48.88
N PHE A 179 -47.39 81.91 48.51
CA PHE A 179 -47.64 80.66 47.78
C PHE A 179 -46.94 80.61 46.42
N THR A 180 -46.90 81.74 45.71
CA THR A 180 -46.21 81.84 44.42
C THR A 180 -44.70 81.68 44.56
N LEU A 181 -44.08 82.32 45.55
CA LEU A 181 -42.65 82.20 45.83
C LEU A 181 -42.26 80.78 46.26
N GLN A 182 -43.10 80.12 47.06
CA GLN A 182 -42.89 78.72 47.48
C GLN A 182 -42.99 77.75 46.29
N ARG A 183 -43.84 78.02 45.29
CA ARG A 183 -43.85 77.26 44.03
C ARG A 183 -42.61 77.52 43.17
N MET A 184 -42.05 78.74 43.15
CA MET A 184 -40.81 79.02 42.41
C MET A 184 -39.61 78.20 42.94
N LEU A 185 -39.59 77.85 44.23
CA LEU A 185 -38.58 76.95 44.83
C LEU A 185 -38.67 75.50 44.35
N THR A 186 -39.81 75.07 43.79
CA THR A 186 -40.01 73.69 43.35
C THR A 186 -39.94 73.56 41.84
N HIS A 187 -40.55 74.49 41.11
CA HIS A 187 -40.50 74.55 39.65
C HIS A 187 -40.64 76.00 39.17
N PHE A 188 -39.53 76.60 38.75
CA PHE A 188 -39.55 77.90 38.08
C PHE A 188 -39.27 77.73 36.57
N PRO A 189 -40.29 77.85 35.69
CA PRO A 189 -40.13 77.68 34.25
C PRO A 189 -39.49 78.89 33.54
N GLY A 190 -39.18 79.94 34.30
CA GLY A 190 -38.64 81.21 33.80
C GLY A 190 -39.67 82.33 33.66
N ALA A 191 -39.17 83.56 33.53
CA ALA A 191 -39.96 84.78 33.39
C ALA A 191 -40.01 85.26 31.91
N PRO A 192 -41.20 85.57 31.36
CA PRO A 192 -41.34 86.20 30.06
C PRO A 192 -40.66 87.57 29.98
N ALA A 193 -40.23 87.95 28.77
CA ALA A 193 -39.62 89.24 28.49
C ALA A 193 -40.45 90.45 28.98
N SER A 194 -41.79 90.34 28.94
CA SER A 194 -42.71 91.38 29.44
C SER A 194 -42.65 91.58 30.96
N ILE A 195 -42.36 90.53 31.72
CA ILE A 195 -42.24 90.58 33.19
C ILE A 195 -40.84 91.08 33.59
N LEU A 196 -39.80 90.63 32.89
CA LEU A 196 -38.42 91.09 33.09
C LEU A 196 -38.26 92.60 32.83
N ALA A 197 -38.93 93.13 31.81
CA ALA A 197 -38.93 94.56 31.52
C ALA A 197 -39.55 95.37 32.66
N LYS A 198 -40.63 94.86 33.27
CA LYS A 198 -41.27 95.46 34.45
C LYS A 198 -40.37 95.39 35.70
N ILE A 199 -39.66 94.28 35.91
CA ILE A 199 -38.67 94.13 37.00
C ILE A 199 -37.51 95.14 36.84
N LYS A 200 -36.95 95.27 35.63
CA LYS A 200 -35.88 96.25 35.34
C LYS A 200 -36.36 97.70 35.50
N PHE A 201 -37.57 98.01 35.04
CA PHE A 201 -38.18 99.33 35.20
C PHE A 201 -38.33 99.69 36.69
N MET A 202 -38.80 98.75 37.51
CA MET A 202 -38.92 98.95 38.96
C MET A 202 -37.56 99.08 39.67
N SER A 203 -36.58 98.23 39.32
CA SER A 203 -35.21 98.27 39.86
C SER A 203 -34.53 99.63 39.61
N ASN A 204 -34.76 100.24 38.45
CA ASN A 204 -34.27 101.58 38.13
C ASN A 204 -35.01 102.70 38.87
N MET A 205 -36.32 102.54 39.10
CA MET A 205 -37.13 103.51 39.85
C MET A 205 -36.80 103.50 41.36
N ALA A 206 -36.47 102.33 41.93
CA ALA A 206 -36.11 102.18 43.34
C ALA A 206 -34.71 102.71 43.70
N LYS A 207 -33.75 102.74 42.76
CA LYS A 207 -32.39 103.27 42.98
C LYS A 207 -32.33 104.78 43.21
N ALA A 208 -33.37 105.51 42.82
CA ALA A 208 -33.46 106.96 43.02
C ALA A 208 -33.90 107.37 44.44
N ASP A 209 -34.34 106.42 45.28
CA ASP A 209 -35.08 106.68 46.54
C ASP A 209 -34.54 105.83 47.72
N MET A 210 -33.21 105.83 47.89
CA MET A 210 -32.46 104.78 48.61
C MET A 210 -32.41 104.88 50.16
N HIS A 211 -32.97 105.93 50.78
CA HIS A 211 -32.79 106.16 52.24
C HIS A 211 -34.03 105.96 53.14
N THR A 212 -35.14 105.45 52.61
CA THR A 212 -36.41 105.35 53.37
C THR A 212 -37.22 104.07 53.13
N GLN A 213 -36.55 102.95 52.80
CA GLN A 213 -37.23 101.68 52.50
C GLN A 213 -37.04 100.61 53.59
N SER A 214 -38.10 99.86 53.91
CA SER A 214 -38.11 98.75 54.89
C SER A 214 -37.21 97.58 54.44
N PRO A 215 -36.53 96.86 55.36
CA PRO A 215 -35.63 95.73 55.05
C PRO A 215 -36.27 94.62 54.21
N CYS A 216 -37.58 94.37 54.37
CA CYS A 216 -38.31 93.36 53.61
C CYS A 216 -38.46 93.74 52.13
N VAL A 217 -38.73 95.02 51.84
CA VAL A 217 -38.88 95.54 50.46
C VAL A 217 -37.54 95.43 49.71
N GLN A 218 -36.42 95.71 50.38
CA GLN A 218 -35.09 95.57 49.80
C GLN A 218 -34.74 94.11 49.48
N THR A 219 -35.11 93.17 50.36
CA THR A 219 -34.83 91.74 50.15
C THR A 219 -35.68 91.15 49.02
N LEU A 220 -36.96 91.53 48.94
CA LEU A 220 -37.85 91.14 47.84
C LEU A 220 -37.40 91.75 46.50
N MET A 221 -36.92 92.99 46.49
CA MET A 221 -36.30 93.62 45.32
C MET A 221 -35.04 92.88 44.86
N ALA A 222 -34.15 92.54 45.78
CA ALA A 222 -32.92 91.80 45.49
C ALA A 222 -33.20 90.38 44.97
N CYS A 223 -34.32 89.77 45.38
CA CYS A 223 -34.80 88.50 44.84
C CYS A 223 -35.35 88.67 43.42
N LEU A 224 -36.21 89.66 43.17
CA LEU A 224 -36.78 89.93 41.84
C LEU A 224 -35.71 90.35 40.81
N ASP A 225 -34.73 91.17 41.22
CA ASP A 225 -33.58 91.54 40.37
C ASP A 225 -32.69 90.31 40.05
N TYR A 226 -32.61 89.35 40.98
CA TYR A 226 -31.89 88.09 40.76
C TYR A 226 -32.67 87.13 39.85
N VAL A 227 -34.01 87.10 39.91
CA VAL A 227 -34.85 86.36 38.94
C VAL A 227 -34.56 86.80 37.50
N ALA A 228 -34.29 88.10 37.29
CA ALA A 228 -33.89 88.60 35.97
C ALA A 228 -32.49 88.12 35.53
N LYS A 229 -31.55 87.95 36.46
CA LYS A 229 -30.22 87.39 36.18
C LYS A 229 -30.26 85.88 35.94
N TRP A 230 -31.05 85.16 36.74
CA TRP A 230 -31.32 83.73 36.58
C TRP A 230 -31.93 83.42 35.21
N GLN A 231 -32.85 84.26 34.73
CA GLN A 231 -33.47 84.10 33.42
C GLN A 231 -32.47 84.20 32.26
N VAL A 232 -31.47 85.08 32.36
CA VAL A 232 -30.38 85.20 31.38
C VAL A 232 -29.53 83.92 31.37
N GLY A 233 -29.26 83.33 32.55
CA GLY A 233 -28.61 82.02 32.66
C GLY A 233 -29.43 80.88 32.06
N CYS A 234 -30.75 80.91 32.24
CA CYS A 234 -31.69 79.93 31.70
C CYS A 234 -31.78 79.98 30.17
N ASP A 235 -31.77 81.17 29.57
CA ASP A 235 -31.78 81.31 28.11
C ASP A 235 -30.44 80.90 27.46
N ALA A 236 -29.32 81.02 28.18
CA ALA A 236 -28.04 80.44 27.79
C ALA A 236 -28.05 78.89 27.90
N SER A 237 -28.67 78.36 28.95
CA SER A 237 -28.86 76.92 29.18
C SER A 237 -29.72 76.24 28.10
N LYS A 238 -30.78 76.89 27.61
CA LYS A 238 -31.59 76.37 26.49
C LYS A 238 -30.76 76.09 25.23
N LYS A 239 -29.74 76.92 24.94
CA LYS A 239 -28.84 76.69 23.79
C LYS A 239 -27.98 75.44 23.97
N ILE A 240 -27.57 75.13 25.19
CA ILE A 240 -26.80 73.93 25.52
C ILE A 240 -27.72 72.70 25.52
N ALA A 241 -28.95 72.83 26.04
CA ALA A 241 -29.96 71.76 26.03
C ALA A 241 -30.37 71.34 24.61
N VAL A 242 -30.52 72.29 23.68
CA VAL A 242 -30.77 71.98 22.26
C VAL A 242 -29.59 71.19 21.66
N LYS A 243 -28.34 71.55 21.97
CA LYS A 243 -27.17 70.78 21.51
C LYS A 243 -27.10 69.36 22.07
N ILE A 244 -27.50 69.17 23.34
CA ILE A 244 -27.61 67.84 23.96
C ILE A 244 -28.71 67.01 23.28
N GLN A 245 -29.86 67.62 22.99
CA GLN A 245 -30.96 66.97 22.27
C GLN A 245 -30.51 66.52 20.86
N ASP A 246 -29.81 67.39 20.13
CA ASP A 246 -29.28 67.09 18.79
C ASP A 246 -28.24 65.96 18.83
N SER A 247 -27.31 65.99 19.79
CA SER A 247 -26.30 64.92 19.94
C SER A 247 -26.94 63.57 20.36
N ARG A 248 -27.96 63.58 21.24
CA ARG A 248 -28.75 62.38 21.55
C ARG A 248 -29.51 61.82 20.34
N ALA A 249 -30.09 62.69 19.51
CA ALA A 249 -30.76 62.28 18.28
C ALA A 249 -29.76 61.69 17.25
N ARG A 250 -28.54 62.24 17.17
CA ARG A 250 -27.46 61.67 16.37
C ARG A 250 -27.04 60.29 16.87
N ILE A 251 -26.86 60.12 18.18
CA ILE A 251 -26.53 58.81 18.78
C ILE A 251 -27.61 57.77 18.44
N GLN A 252 -28.89 58.10 18.58
CA GLN A 252 -29.99 57.18 18.22
C GLN A 252 -29.99 56.82 16.72
N SER A 253 -29.72 57.79 15.85
CA SER A 253 -29.62 57.55 14.40
C SER A 253 -28.45 56.60 14.06
N ILE A 254 -27.29 56.78 14.69
CA ILE A 254 -26.13 55.90 14.49
C ILE A 254 -26.40 54.51 15.09
N GLN A 255 -27.09 54.41 16.24
CA GLN A 255 -27.50 53.14 16.85
C GLN A 255 -28.46 52.34 15.97
N ALA A 256 -29.47 52.99 15.36
CA ALA A 256 -30.38 52.35 14.43
C ALA A 256 -29.66 51.82 13.18
N ARG A 257 -28.72 52.61 12.64
CA ARG A 257 -27.85 52.20 11.53
C ARG A 257 -26.95 51.01 11.91
N ASN A 258 -26.43 50.99 13.13
CA ASN A 258 -25.62 49.89 13.65
C ASN A 258 -26.41 48.60 13.83
N ALA A 259 -27.67 48.68 14.30
CA ALA A 259 -28.54 47.51 14.40
C ALA A 259 -28.77 46.88 13.02
N ALA A 260 -29.11 47.70 12.00
CA ALA A 260 -29.28 47.23 10.63
C ALA A 260 -28.00 46.62 10.03
N LEU A 261 -26.83 47.23 10.29
CA LEU A 261 -25.53 46.67 9.89
C LEU A 261 -25.20 45.37 10.63
N HIS A 262 -25.63 45.21 11.88
CA HIS A 262 -25.41 43.99 12.66
C HIS A 262 -26.27 42.82 12.15
N ASP A 263 -27.52 43.08 11.77
CA ASP A 263 -28.38 42.09 11.13
C ASP A 263 -27.78 41.64 9.79
N MET A 264 -27.31 42.59 8.98
CA MET A 264 -26.61 42.31 7.73
C MET A 264 -25.32 41.52 7.97
N HIS A 265 -24.54 41.86 9.00
CA HIS A 265 -23.36 41.09 9.40
C HIS A 265 -23.71 39.63 9.75
N CYS A 266 -24.79 39.39 10.50
CA CYS A 266 -25.21 38.04 10.84
C CYS A 266 -25.62 37.22 9.61
N VAL A 267 -26.32 37.83 8.65
CA VAL A 267 -26.72 37.17 7.39
C VAL A 267 -25.49 36.78 6.58
N VAL A 268 -24.56 37.71 6.34
CA VAL A 268 -23.35 37.42 5.56
C VAL A 268 -22.44 36.44 6.30
N ALA A 269 -22.33 36.52 7.64
CA ALA A 269 -21.57 35.57 8.46
C ALA A 269 -22.12 34.13 8.36
N ASN A 270 -23.44 33.96 8.36
CA ASN A 270 -24.06 32.65 8.15
C ASN A 270 -23.79 32.12 6.73
N GLN A 271 -23.90 32.97 5.70
CA GLN A 271 -23.58 32.60 4.32
C GLN A 271 -22.10 32.22 4.16
N LEU A 272 -21.19 32.94 4.83
CA LEU A 272 -19.76 32.59 4.86
C LEU A 272 -19.54 31.24 5.56
N GLY A 273 -20.19 31.01 6.71
CA GLY A 273 -20.08 29.74 7.43
C GLY A 273 -20.54 28.54 6.59
N MET A 274 -21.65 28.69 5.88
CA MET A 274 -22.17 27.64 4.98
C MET A 274 -21.24 27.39 3.78
N THR A 275 -20.77 28.43 3.11
CA THR A 275 -19.87 28.28 1.94
C THR A 275 -18.49 27.76 2.35
N GLN A 276 -18.00 28.13 3.53
CA GLN A 276 -16.76 27.58 4.09
C GLN A 276 -16.89 26.08 4.40
N ALA A 277 -17.99 25.65 5.04
CA ALA A 277 -18.24 24.25 5.33
C ALA A 277 -18.38 23.40 4.04
N ASP A 278 -19.04 23.94 3.02
CA ASP A 278 -19.18 23.33 1.70
C ASP A 278 -17.81 23.18 1.00
N MET A 279 -16.94 24.20 1.08
CA MET A 279 -15.56 24.11 0.60
C MET A 279 -14.74 23.04 1.32
N ASP A 280 -14.84 22.97 2.65
CA ASP A 280 -14.10 21.97 3.43
C ASP A 280 -14.62 20.54 3.15
N SER A 281 -15.90 20.37 2.84
CA SER A 281 -16.44 19.10 2.34
C SER A 281 -15.87 18.75 0.97
N ARG A 282 -15.83 19.70 0.03
CA ARG A 282 -15.29 19.48 -1.33
C ARG A 282 -13.80 19.17 -1.34
N LYS A 283 -13.01 19.83 -0.47
CA LYS A 283 -11.58 19.54 -0.28
C LYS A 283 -11.38 18.10 0.19
N ARG A 284 -12.13 17.66 1.22
CA ARG A 284 -12.07 16.26 1.70
C ARG A 284 -12.41 15.25 0.60
N ASP A 285 -13.45 15.54 -0.18
CA ASP A 285 -13.84 14.72 -1.33
C ASP A 285 -12.73 14.64 -2.40
N LEU A 286 -12.04 15.74 -2.67
CA LEU A 286 -10.91 15.78 -3.59
C LEU A 286 -9.74 14.96 -3.05
N ASP A 287 -9.36 15.14 -1.79
CA ASP A 287 -8.29 14.35 -1.17
C ASP A 287 -8.59 12.84 -1.22
N VAL A 288 -9.85 12.42 -1.05
CA VAL A 288 -10.25 11.01 -1.17
C VAL A 288 -10.04 10.51 -2.60
N LEU A 289 -10.46 11.28 -3.61
CA LEU A 289 -10.30 10.92 -5.01
C LEU A 289 -8.83 10.91 -5.44
N GLU A 290 -8.02 11.85 -4.95
CA GLU A 290 -6.57 11.89 -5.21
C GLU A 290 -5.86 10.70 -4.59
N ARG A 291 -6.19 10.32 -3.35
CA ARG A 291 -5.66 9.09 -2.74
C ARG A 291 -6.07 7.84 -3.53
N GLN A 292 -7.32 7.76 -4.00
CA GLN A 292 -7.77 6.66 -4.86
C GLN A 292 -7.01 6.62 -6.19
N MET A 293 -6.78 7.79 -6.80
CA MET A 293 -5.98 7.89 -8.03
C MET A 293 -4.55 7.42 -7.81
N GLU A 294 -3.89 7.83 -6.72
CA GLU A 294 -2.52 7.41 -6.43
C GLU A 294 -2.43 5.91 -6.16
N HIS A 295 -3.37 5.36 -5.40
CA HIS A 295 -3.44 3.91 -5.17
C HIS A 295 -3.61 3.13 -6.50
N ARG A 296 -4.45 3.63 -7.42
CA ARG A 296 -4.63 3.00 -8.74
C ARG A 296 -3.40 3.18 -9.65
N ARG A 297 -2.69 4.29 -9.55
CA ARG A 297 -1.41 4.49 -10.27
C ARG A 297 -0.35 3.53 -9.78
N GLU A 298 -0.25 3.33 -8.47
CA GLU A 298 0.70 2.36 -7.91
C GLU A 298 0.34 0.94 -8.33
N ALA A 299 -0.93 0.55 -8.25
CA ALA A 299 -1.39 -0.73 -8.79
C ALA A 299 -1.05 -0.88 -10.28
N ARG A 300 -1.23 0.18 -11.09
CA ARG A 300 -0.86 0.18 -12.50
C ARG A 300 0.65 -0.06 -12.70
N ARG A 301 1.51 0.61 -11.92
CA ARG A 301 2.97 0.43 -12.01
C ARG A 301 3.38 -1.02 -11.74
N VAL A 302 2.83 -1.64 -10.70
CA VAL A 302 3.12 -3.03 -10.33
C VAL A 302 2.69 -3.97 -11.47
N VAL A 303 1.50 -3.78 -12.03
CA VAL A 303 0.99 -4.61 -13.12
C VAL A 303 1.77 -4.38 -14.42
N GLU A 304 2.15 -3.15 -14.76
CA GLU A 304 3.01 -2.83 -15.91
C GLU A 304 4.40 -3.46 -15.78
N SER A 305 5.02 -3.39 -14.59
CA SER A 305 6.30 -4.04 -14.35
C SER A 305 6.19 -5.56 -14.43
N SER A 306 5.09 -6.13 -13.92
CA SER A 306 4.81 -7.56 -14.05
C SER A 306 4.64 -7.98 -15.51
N GLN A 307 4.01 -7.14 -16.34
CA GLN A 307 3.81 -7.39 -17.76
C GLN A 307 5.13 -7.49 -18.53
N GLU A 308 6.10 -6.62 -18.23
CA GLU A 308 7.42 -6.64 -18.88
C GLU A 308 8.11 -8.01 -18.69
N TYR A 309 8.06 -8.56 -17.47
CA TYR A 309 8.59 -9.90 -17.22
C TYR A 309 7.71 -11.01 -17.83
N LEU A 310 6.38 -10.87 -17.76
CA LEU A 310 5.45 -11.84 -18.35
C LEU A 310 5.57 -11.93 -19.86
N ASP A 311 5.86 -10.85 -20.58
CA ASP A 311 5.98 -10.87 -22.03
C ASP A 311 7.10 -11.82 -22.49
N HIS A 312 8.22 -11.85 -21.76
CA HIS A 312 9.30 -12.81 -21.99
C HIS A 312 8.88 -14.25 -21.67
N GLU A 313 8.17 -14.46 -20.56
CA GLU A 313 7.69 -15.78 -20.14
C GLU A 313 6.61 -16.33 -21.09
N VAL A 314 5.72 -15.49 -21.61
CA VAL A 314 4.67 -15.87 -22.57
C VAL A 314 5.29 -16.44 -23.86
N ILE A 315 6.39 -15.87 -24.34
CA ILE A 315 7.10 -16.42 -25.50
C ILE A 315 7.64 -17.82 -25.17
N LYS A 316 8.33 -17.97 -24.03
CA LYS A 316 8.85 -19.27 -23.57
C LYS A 316 7.72 -20.31 -23.41
N TRP A 317 6.57 -19.91 -22.88
CA TRP A 317 5.44 -20.83 -22.66
C TRP A 317 4.79 -21.25 -23.97
N ASN A 318 4.69 -20.36 -24.96
CA ASN A 318 4.21 -20.73 -26.30
C ASN A 318 5.17 -21.72 -26.97
N ASP A 319 6.48 -21.44 -26.94
CA ASP A 319 7.50 -22.34 -27.48
C ASP A 319 7.47 -23.71 -26.78
N ALA A 320 7.30 -23.72 -25.46
CA ALA A 320 7.16 -24.94 -24.67
C ALA A 320 5.88 -25.70 -25.02
N LEU A 321 4.75 -25.00 -25.22
CA LEU A 321 3.48 -25.61 -25.59
C LEU A 321 3.55 -26.27 -26.98
N GLU A 322 4.17 -25.61 -27.96
CA GLU A 322 4.43 -26.19 -29.28
C GLU A 322 5.34 -27.42 -29.19
N ALA A 323 6.39 -27.36 -28.36
CA ALA A 323 7.27 -28.50 -28.13
C ALA A 323 6.55 -29.69 -27.48
N GLU A 324 5.64 -29.45 -26.53
CA GLU A 324 4.82 -30.51 -25.92
C GLU A 324 3.85 -31.14 -26.92
N GLN A 325 3.23 -30.35 -27.81
CA GLN A 325 2.37 -30.87 -28.88
C GLN A 325 3.15 -31.76 -29.85
N LEU A 326 4.37 -31.36 -30.22
CA LEU A 326 5.25 -32.18 -31.06
C LEU A 326 5.65 -33.49 -30.35
N LYS A 327 6.00 -33.42 -29.06
CA LYS A 327 6.28 -34.62 -28.26
C LYS A 327 5.08 -35.58 -28.24
N LEU A 328 3.86 -35.06 -28.12
CA LEU A 328 2.64 -35.87 -28.14
C LEU A 328 2.46 -36.58 -29.49
N ALA A 329 2.79 -35.92 -30.61
CA ALA A 329 2.72 -36.52 -31.94
C ALA A 329 3.75 -37.65 -32.15
N TRP A 330 4.95 -37.51 -31.59
CA TRP A 330 6.01 -38.52 -31.64
C TRP A 330 5.82 -39.67 -30.66
N LEU A 331 5.00 -39.46 -29.63
CA LEU A 331 4.92 -40.35 -28.48
C LEU A 331 4.59 -41.82 -28.84
N PRO A 332 3.66 -42.14 -29.77
CA PRO A 332 3.36 -43.53 -30.11
C PRO A 332 4.59 -44.27 -30.67
N GLY A 333 5.35 -43.63 -31.57
CA GLY A 333 6.56 -44.19 -32.16
C GLY A 333 7.65 -44.38 -31.10
N MET A 334 7.87 -43.35 -30.29
CA MET A 334 8.84 -43.41 -29.19
C MET A 334 8.48 -44.48 -28.15
N CYS A 335 7.20 -44.69 -27.84
CA CYS A 335 6.75 -45.74 -26.94
C CYS A 335 7.04 -47.14 -27.51
N ALA A 336 6.91 -47.34 -28.82
CA ALA A 336 7.24 -48.62 -29.46
C ALA A 336 8.75 -48.91 -29.40
N VAL A 337 9.59 -47.90 -29.67
CA VAL A 337 11.06 -47.99 -29.55
C VAL A 337 11.47 -48.28 -28.11
N ALA A 338 10.92 -47.52 -27.15
CA ALA A 338 11.21 -47.70 -25.74
C ALA A 338 10.75 -49.07 -25.23
N ALA A 339 9.51 -49.48 -25.49
CA ALA A 339 9.00 -50.77 -25.06
C ALA A 339 9.81 -51.94 -25.66
N SER A 340 10.30 -51.79 -26.89
CA SER A 340 11.17 -52.81 -27.51
C SER A 340 12.47 -52.94 -26.73
N THR A 341 13.02 -51.81 -26.31
CA THR A 341 14.24 -51.75 -25.53
C THR A 341 14.06 -52.30 -24.11
N PHE A 342 13.01 -51.89 -23.40
CA PHE A 342 12.68 -52.33 -22.05
C PHE A 342 12.40 -53.83 -21.95
N VAL A 343 11.68 -54.38 -22.94
CA VAL A 343 11.22 -55.78 -22.90
C VAL A 343 12.27 -56.73 -23.45
N TYR A 344 12.92 -56.40 -24.57
CA TYR A 344 13.75 -57.33 -25.31
C TYR A 344 15.23 -56.96 -25.34
N LEU A 345 15.57 -55.68 -25.57
CA LEU A 345 16.93 -55.31 -25.95
C LEU A 345 17.86 -55.02 -24.77
N LYS A 346 17.33 -54.72 -23.56
CA LYS A 346 18.11 -54.37 -22.36
C LYS A 346 19.34 -55.26 -22.04
N PRO A 347 19.36 -56.60 -22.25
CA PRO A 347 20.53 -57.41 -21.91
C PRO A 347 21.59 -57.43 -23.01
N TYR A 348 21.24 -57.00 -24.23
CA TYR A 348 22.13 -57.09 -25.38
C TYR A 348 23.10 -55.89 -25.42
N PRO A 349 24.30 -56.08 -25.98
CA PRO A 349 25.23 -54.98 -26.27
C PRO A 349 24.68 -54.01 -27.32
N TRP A 350 25.16 -52.77 -27.30
CA TRP A 350 24.70 -51.69 -28.18
C TRP A 350 24.61 -52.05 -29.68
N PRO A 351 25.62 -52.66 -30.32
CA PRO A 351 25.57 -52.94 -31.77
C PRO A 351 24.43 -53.88 -32.16
N THR A 352 24.05 -54.80 -31.28
CA THR A 352 22.90 -55.70 -31.50
C THR A 352 21.59 -54.95 -31.32
N ARG A 353 21.50 -54.06 -30.32
CA ARG A 353 20.31 -53.22 -30.13
C ARG A 353 20.07 -52.34 -31.35
N GLN A 354 21.12 -51.67 -31.84
CA GLN A 354 21.02 -50.74 -32.96
C GLN A 354 20.45 -51.44 -34.20
N LYS A 355 20.97 -52.61 -34.59
CA LYS A 355 20.45 -53.38 -35.73
C LYS A 355 18.94 -53.68 -35.63
N VAL A 356 18.47 -54.02 -34.43
CA VAL A 356 17.04 -54.31 -34.21
C VAL A 356 16.23 -53.02 -34.21
N LEU A 357 16.74 -51.96 -33.57
CA LEU A 357 16.12 -50.65 -33.57
C LEU A 357 16.00 -50.09 -34.99
N ASP A 358 17.02 -50.18 -35.84
CA ASP A 358 16.97 -49.73 -37.24
C ASP A 358 15.87 -50.45 -38.03
N GLY A 359 15.69 -51.75 -37.77
CA GLY A 359 14.57 -52.52 -38.32
C GLY A 359 13.21 -52.03 -37.83
N ILE A 360 13.08 -51.74 -36.53
CA ILE A 360 11.86 -51.16 -35.95
C ILE A 360 11.58 -49.78 -36.55
N HIS A 361 12.58 -48.91 -36.70
CA HIS A 361 12.44 -47.61 -37.34
C HIS A 361 11.91 -47.74 -38.76
N SER A 362 12.45 -48.66 -39.54
CA SER A 362 12.01 -48.94 -40.91
C SER A 362 10.53 -49.35 -40.95
N VAL A 363 10.08 -50.18 -40.01
CA VAL A 363 8.68 -50.59 -39.89
C VAL A 363 7.78 -49.41 -39.49
N LEU A 364 8.19 -48.61 -38.49
CA LEU A 364 7.42 -47.45 -38.04
C LEU A 364 7.26 -46.41 -39.16
N GLN A 365 8.32 -46.16 -39.94
CA GLN A 365 8.29 -45.28 -41.11
C GLN A 365 7.36 -45.81 -42.21
N ALA A 366 7.40 -47.12 -42.49
CA ALA A 366 6.49 -47.74 -43.46
C ALA A 366 5.01 -47.58 -43.08
N HIS A 367 4.71 -47.51 -41.78
CA HIS A 367 3.37 -47.26 -41.24
C HIS A 367 3.06 -45.76 -41.02
N GLN A 368 3.91 -44.84 -41.50
CA GLN A 368 3.73 -43.39 -41.35
C GLN A 368 3.63 -42.92 -39.89
N ILE A 369 4.29 -43.64 -38.98
CA ILE A 369 4.38 -43.23 -37.57
C ILE A 369 5.51 -42.20 -37.43
N LEU A 370 5.19 -41.04 -36.87
CA LEU A 370 6.14 -39.96 -36.67
C LEU A 370 7.17 -40.32 -35.59
N LEU A 371 8.42 -39.98 -35.86
CA LEU A 371 9.55 -40.16 -34.95
C LEU A 371 10.43 -38.90 -34.99
N PRO A 372 11.03 -38.51 -33.85
CA PRO A 372 12.02 -37.45 -33.79
C PRO A 372 13.35 -37.89 -34.44
N SER A 373 14.24 -36.93 -34.71
CA SER A 373 15.58 -37.20 -35.23
C SER A 373 16.45 -38.00 -34.24
N ASP A 374 16.31 -37.74 -32.95
CA ASP A 374 16.92 -38.53 -31.87
C ASP A 374 15.86 -39.43 -31.22
N THR A 375 16.02 -40.74 -31.36
CA THR A 375 15.13 -41.75 -30.80
C THR A 375 15.69 -42.42 -29.55
N SER A 376 16.66 -41.77 -28.89
CA SER A 376 17.20 -42.22 -27.62
C SER A 376 16.13 -42.32 -26.53
N LEU A 377 16.36 -43.19 -25.54
CA LEU A 377 15.46 -43.28 -24.39
C LEU A 377 15.51 -42.03 -23.49
N GLY A 378 16.43 -41.08 -23.77
CA GLY A 378 16.46 -39.77 -23.11
C GLY A 378 15.15 -39.00 -23.27
N PHE A 379 14.35 -39.29 -24.31
CA PHE A 379 12.99 -38.76 -24.45
C PHE A 379 12.07 -39.04 -23.25
N PHE A 380 12.29 -40.17 -22.56
CA PHE A 380 11.51 -40.60 -21.40
C PHE A 380 12.19 -40.25 -20.06
N ALA A 381 13.32 -39.55 -20.08
CA ALA A 381 13.90 -39.01 -18.86
C ALA A 381 12.93 -37.97 -18.26
N HIS A 382 12.79 -37.97 -16.93
CA HIS A 382 11.93 -37.03 -16.22
C HIS A 382 12.33 -35.58 -16.51
N ASP A 383 13.64 -35.29 -16.54
CA ASP A 383 14.16 -34.00 -16.94
C ASP A 383 15.49 -34.12 -17.70
N ARG A 384 15.74 -33.20 -18.65
CA ARG A 384 17.07 -32.99 -19.28
C ARG A 384 18.15 -32.65 -18.25
N THR A 385 17.80 -32.01 -17.13
CA THR A 385 18.76 -31.75 -16.05
C THR A 385 19.26 -33.04 -15.38
N ASP A 386 18.44 -34.10 -15.32
CA ASP A 386 18.87 -35.38 -14.77
C ASP A 386 19.92 -36.04 -15.65
N VAL A 387 19.76 -35.94 -16.98
CA VAL A 387 20.75 -36.45 -17.94
C VAL A 387 22.09 -35.73 -17.77
N GLU A 388 22.08 -34.40 -17.66
CA GLU A 388 23.29 -33.63 -17.38
C GLU A 388 23.90 -34.00 -16.01
N ARG A 389 23.07 -34.15 -14.98
CA ARG A 389 23.53 -34.62 -13.66
C ARG A 389 24.21 -35.98 -13.76
N TRP A 390 23.68 -36.91 -14.56
CA TRP A 390 24.33 -38.20 -14.75
C TRP A 390 25.73 -38.05 -15.37
N HIS A 391 25.86 -37.18 -16.39
CA HIS A 391 27.17 -36.89 -16.98
C HIS A 391 28.15 -36.30 -15.97
N LEU A 392 27.70 -35.35 -15.15
CA LEU A 392 28.51 -34.76 -14.08
C LEU A 392 28.97 -35.80 -13.04
N HIS A 393 28.14 -36.81 -12.79
CA HIS A 393 28.47 -37.92 -11.91
C HIS A 393 29.27 -39.04 -12.59
N GLY A 394 29.78 -38.82 -13.81
CA GLY A 394 30.71 -39.72 -14.49
C GLY A 394 30.05 -40.69 -15.47
N LEU A 395 28.78 -40.49 -15.83
CA LEU A 395 28.18 -41.20 -16.96
C LEU A 395 28.78 -40.68 -18.28
N PRO A 396 29.23 -41.54 -19.22
CA PRO A 396 29.71 -41.08 -20.51
C PRO A 396 28.60 -40.42 -21.37
N ARG A 397 28.97 -39.41 -22.17
CA ARG A 397 28.06 -38.64 -23.04
C ARG A 397 27.70 -39.37 -24.36
N SER A 398 27.34 -40.65 -24.27
CA SER A 398 26.82 -41.42 -25.40
C SER A 398 25.35 -41.79 -25.18
N SER A 399 24.57 -41.81 -26.26
CA SER A 399 23.15 -42.18 -26.25
C SER A 399 22.90 -43.60 -25.70
N PHE A 400 23.88 -44.50 -25.82
CA PHE A 400 23.86 -45.83 -25.21
C PHE A 400 23.83 -45.74 -23.67
N TYR A 401 24.75 -44.98 -23.08
CA TYR A 401 24.87 -44.83 -21.64
C TYR A 401 23.70 -44.06 -21.03
N VAL A 402 23.24 -42.99 -21.70
CA VAL A 402 22.03 -42.28 -21.30
C VAL A 402 20.81 -43.21 -21.33
N SER A 403 20.67 -44.02 -22.38
CA SER A 403 19.58 -44.99 -22.46
C SER A 403 19.65 -46.04 -21.36
N ASN A 404 20.84 -46.56 -21.04
CA ASN A 404 21.04 -47.49 -19.95
C ASN A 404 20.79 -46.86 -18.57
N ALA A 405 21.11 -45.58 -18.38
CA ALA A 405 20.81 -44.85 -17.16
C ALA A 405 19.29 -44.72 -16.95
N VAL A 406 18.53 -44.39 -18.00
CA VAL A 406 17.06 -44.37 -17.98
C VAL A 406 16.49 -45.75 -17.60
N LEU A 407 17.06 -46.84 -18.16
CA LEU A 407 16.67 -48.21 -17.81
C LEU A 407 17.03 -48.60 -16.36
N THR A 408 18.03 -47.95 -15.76
CA THR A 408 18.59 -48.31 -14.45
C THR A 408 17.94 -47.56 -13.29
N VAL A 409 17.76 -46.24 -13.42
CA VAL A 409 17.20 -45.37 -12.36
C VAL A 409 15.67 -45.49 -12.30
N ASN A 410 15.09 -46.43 -13.05
CA ASN A 410 13.67 -46.72 -13.08
C ASN A 410 12.83 -45.45 -13.31
N ALA A 411 13.11 -44.75 -14.42
CA ALA A 411 12.39 -43.54 -14.82
C ALA A 411 10.87 -43.73 -15.01
N ILE A 412 10.34 -44.95 -14.92
CA ILE A 412 8.90 -45.24 -15.03
C ILE A 412 8.45 -46.06 -13.81
N PRO A 413 7.66 -45.47 -12.88
CA PRO A 413 7.18 -46.13 -11.66
C PRO A 413 6.42 -47.46 -11.90
N ALA A 414 5.72 -47.56 -13.04
CA ALA A 414 4.94 -48.75 -13.41
C ALA A 414 5.79 -49.98 -13.81
N LEU A 415 7.10 -49.80 -14.04
CA LEU A 415 8.02 -50.85 -14.51
C LEU A 415 9.11 -51.17 -13.48
N VAL A 416 8.98 -50.69 -12.24
CA VAL A 416 9.99 -50.84 -11.19
C VAL A 416 10.21 -52.31 -10.84
N LYS A 417 11.31 -52.86 -11.35
CA LYS A 417 11.95 -54.08 -10.82
C LYS A 417 13.37 -53.72 -10.40
N TRP A 418 14.02 -54.62 -9.67
CA TRP A 418 15.43 -54.44 -9.40
C TRP A 418 16.27 -54.72 -10.64
N THR A 419 17.46 -54.12 -10.66
CA THR A 419 18.27 -54.06 -11.86
C THR A 419 19.59 -54.80 -11.66
N VAL A 420 19.88 -55.73 -12.55
CA VAL A 420 21.17 -56.41 -12.69
C VAL A 420 21.94 -55.74 -13.82
N LEU A 421 23.11 -55.21 -13.49
CA LEU A 421 23.98 -54.44 -14.37
C LEU A 421 25.13 -55.35 -14.82
N ILE A 422 25.20 -55.58 -16.13
CA ILE A 422 26.38 -56.21 -16.74
C ILE A 422 27.39 -55.09 -16.92
N ASP A 423 28.35 -54.98 -15.99
CA ASP A 423 29.25 -53.84 -15.86
C ASP A 423 30.71 -54.32 -15.71
N PRO A 424 31.33 -54.82 -16.80
CA PRO A 424 32.71 -55.30 -16.79
C PRO A 424 33.72 -54.17 -16.48
N GLU A 425 33.44 -52.98 -16.98
CA GLU A 425 34.28 -51.79 -16.85
C GLU A 425 34.06 -51.01 -15.55
N MET A 426 33.07 -51.37 -14.73
CA MET A 426 32.67 -50.65 -13.53
C MET A 426 32.17 -49.21 -13.78
N VAL A 427 31.70 -48.90 -15.00
CA VAL A 427 31.16 -47.58 -15.35
C VAL A 427 29.88 -47.31 -14.56
N ALA A 428 28.94 -48.26 -14.55
CA ALA A 428 27.67 -48.11 -13.86
C ALA A 428 27.87 -48.02 -12.34
N LYS A 429 28.75 -48.86 -11.77
CA LYS A 429 29.13 -48.82 -10.36
C LYS A 429 29.69 -47.45 -9.96
N THR A 430 30.65 -46.93 -10.71
CA THR A 430 31.31 -45.66 -10.41
C THR A 430 30.31 -44.51 -10.50
N TRP A 431 29.47 -44.51 -11.53
CA TRP A 431 28.39 -43.54 -11.70
C TRP A 431 27.38 -43.58 -10.55
N LEU A 432 26.85 -44.75 -10.17
CA LEU A 432 25.90 -44.88 -9.07
C LEU A 432 26.50 -44.47 -7.73
N ALA A 433 27.76 -44.85 -7.45
CA ALA A 433 28.47 -44.46 -6.24
C ALA A 433 28.64 -42.94 -6.14
N SER A 434 28.97 -42.29 -7.26
CA SER A 434 29.08 -40.83 -7.37
C SER A 434 27.72 -40.14 -7.23
N MET A 435 26.69 -40.65 -7.91
CA MET A 435 25.33 -40.10 -7.91
C MET A 435 24.70 -40.10 -6.51
N TYR A 436 24.87 -41.18 -5.75
CA TYR A 436 24.32 -41.31 -4.40
C TYR A 436 25.22 -40.73 -3.29
N ARG A 437 26.37 -40.13 -3.61
CA ARG A 437 27.25 -39.34 -2.71
C ARG A 437 27.48 -39.96 -1.31
N GLY A 438 27.71 -41.27 -1.24
CA GLY A 438 27.97 -41.99 0.02
C GLY A 438 26.72 -42.55 0.73
N HIS A 439 25.53 -42.32 0.19
CA HIS A 439 24.28 -42.97 0.62
C HIS A 439 24.03 -44.31 -0.09
N LEU A 440 24.92 -44.76 -0.97
CA LEU A 440 24.87 -46.10 -1.56
C LEU A 440 25.60 -47.10 -0.66
N ILE A 441 24.90 -48.16 -0.24
CA ILE A 441 25.52 -49.26 0.50
C ILE A 441 26.01 -50.30 -0.51
N CYS A 442 27.33 -50.44 -0.65
CA CYS A 442 27.93 -51.48 -1.48
C CYS A 442 28.26 -52.72 -0.63
N THR A 443 27.88 -53.90 -1.10
CA THR A 443 28.21 -55.19 -0.47
C THR A 443 28.56 -56.23 -1.51
N SER A 444 29.33 -57.24 -1.12
CA SER A 444 29.53 -58.44 -1.94
C SER A 444 28.34 -59.41 -1.79
N SER A 445 28.17 -60.30 -2.76
CA SER A 445 27.22 -61.42 -2.75
C SER A 445 27.49 -62.47 -1.65
N MET A 446 28.57 -62.34 -0.88
CA MET A 446 28.91 -63.20 0.26
C MET A 446 27.88 -63.11 1.40
N GLU A 447 27.24 -64.24 1.73
CA GLU A 447 26.15 -64.37 2.71
C GLU A 447 26.41 -63.65 4.05
N THR A 448 27.60 -63.81 4.63
CA THR A 448 27.96 -63.27 5.95
C THR A 448 27.92 -61.74 6.04
N VAL A 449 28.02 -61.06 4.90
CA VAL A 449 28.01 -59.58 4.82
C VAL A 449 26.70 -59.10 4.20
N LEU A 450 26.16 -59.84 3.24
CA LEU A 450 24.95 -59.50 2.50
C LEU A 450 23.74 -59.25 3.42
N GLN A 451 23.43 -60.17 4.33
CA GLN A 451 22.27 -60.04 5.23
C GLN A 451 22.34 -58.78 6.11
N ARG A 452 23.53 -58.50 6.66
CA ARG A 452 23.79 -57.30 7.46
C ARG A 452 23.67 -56.03 6.62
N ALA A 453 24.18 -56.03 5.39
CA ALA A 453 24.07 -54.91 4.48
C ALA A 453 22.62 -54.63 4.07
N ILE A 454 21.82 -55.67 3.81
CA ILE A 454 20.38 -55.54 3.51
C ILE A 454 19.64 -54.89 4.67
N LEU A 455 19.81 -55.40 5.89
CA LEU A 455 19.16 -54.83 7.08
C LEU A 455 19.58 -53.37 7.31
N ARG A 456 20.86 -53.04 7.07
CA ARG A 456 21.37 -51.67 7.17
C ARG A 456 20.74 -50.76 6.11
N ALA A 457 20.63 -51.22 4.86
CA ALA A 457 20.03 -50.48 3.76
C ALA A 457 18.55 -50.18 4.00
N ILE A 458 17.80 -51.18 4.49
CA ILE A 458 16.39 -51.02 4.84
C ILE A 458 16.21 -50.03 6.00
N LYS A 459 17.05 -50.11 7.03
CA LYS A 459 16.99 -49.21 8.20
C LYS A 459 17.36 -47.76 7.88
N LEU A 460 18.38 -47.55 7.05
CA LEU A 460 18.85 -46.22 6.68
C LEU A 460 18.09 -45.63 5.49
N HIS A 461 17.20 -46.39 4.86
CA HIS A 461 16.51 -46.00 3.63
C HIS A 461 17.50 -45.61 2.53
N HIS A 462 18.56 -46.40 2.41
CA HIS A 462 19.66 -46.18 1.49
C HIS A 462 19.63 -47.22 0.37
N PRO A 463 19.90 -46.85 -0.90
CA PRO A 463 20.03 -47.79 -1.99
C PRO A 463 21.11 -48.84 -1.71
N LEU A 464 20.91 -50.05 -2.23
CA LEU A 464 21.81 -51.18 -2.04
C LEU A 464 22.42 -51.61 -3.38
N LEU A 465 23.75 -51.73 -3.45
CA LEU A 465 24.48 -52.31 -4.58
C LEU A 465 25.14 -53.62 -4.15
N ILE A 466 24.78 -54.73 -4.81
CA ILE A 466 25.33 -56.07 -4.55
C ILE A 466 26.27 -56.46 -5.69
N GLU A 467 27.55 -56.65 -5.36
CA GLU A 467 28.61 -56.91 -6.32
C GLU A 467 28.84 -58.40 -6.56
N ASN A 468 29.29 -58.71 -7.78
CA ASN A 468 29.69 -60.05 -8.24
C ASN A 468 28.55 -61.07 -8.12
N VAL A 469 27.41 -60.77 -8.74
CA VAL A 469 26.30 -61.73 -8.88
C VAL A 469 26.35 -62.48 -10.20
N GLU A 470 26.15 -63.79 -10.17
CA GLU A 470 26.26 -64.64 -11.35
C GLU A 470 25.25 -65.79 -11.31
N GLY A 471 24.90 -66.32 -12.50
CA GLY A 471 24.17 -67.57 -12.65
C GLY A 471 22.76 -67.59 -12.04
N GLN A 472 22.54 -68.52 -11.11
CA GLN A 472 21.30 -68.62 -10.33
C GLN A 472 21.49 -67.97 -8.97
N PHE A 473 20.58 -67.06 -8.62
CA PHE A 473 20.57 -66.47 -7.29
C PHE A 473 20.33 -67.56 -6.25
N SER A 474 21.29 -67.72 -5.34
CA SER A 474 21.29 -68.71 -4.27
C SER A 474 21.32 -68.02 -2.91
N GLY A 475 21.02 -68.78 -1.84
CA GLY A 475 21.01 -68.27 -0.47
C GLY A 475 20.09 -67.05 -0.28
N SER A 476 20.61 -66.00 0.34
CA SER A 476 19.88 -64.77 0.64
C SER A 476 19.47 -63.99 -0.61
N LEU A 477 20.16 -64.18 -1.73
CA LEU A 477 19.77 -63.56 -3.01
C LEU A 477 18.45 -64.12 -3.54
N LEU A 478 18.08 -65.36 -3.18
CA LEU A 478 16.80 -65.95 -3.57
C LEU A 478 15.60 -65.24 -2.93
N HIS A 479 15.79 -64.54 -1.81
CA HIS A 479 14.72 -63.76 -1.18
C HIS A 479 14.26 -62.61 -2.06
N PHE A 480 15.17 -62.05 -2.85
CA PHE A 480 14.84 -61.05 -3.84
C PHE A 480 13.86 -61.64 -4.87
N LEU A 481 14.09 -62.85 -5.40
CA LEU A 481 13.13 -63.50 -6.31
C LEU A 481 11.73 -63.78 -5.69
N LYS A 482 11.56 -63.62 -4.37
CA LYS A 482 10.35 -64.00 -3.63
C LYS A 482 9.81 -62.86 -2.76
N VAL A 483 9.81 -61.63 -3.26
CA VAL A 483 9.14 -60.49 -2.58
C VAL A 483 7.67 -60.81 -2.41
N ARG A 484 7.16 -60.68 -1.18
CA ARG A 484 5.73 -60.84 -0.89
C ARG A 484 5.06 -59.48 -0.91
N CYS A 485 3.92 -59.39 -1.58
CA CYS A 485 3.07 -58.20 -1.51
C CYS A 485 1.85 -58.53 -0.66
N SER A 486 1.61 -57.76 0.40
CA SER A 486 0.41 -57.85 1.25
C SER A 486 -0.13 -56.44 1.46
N ASP A 487 -1.42 -56.22 1.19
CA ASP A 487 -2.10 -54.93 1.33
C ASP A 487 -1.40 -53.75 0.62
N GLY A 488 -0.81 -54.02 -0.55
CA GLY A 488 -0.07 -53.03 -1.35
C GLY A 488 1.35 -52.71 -0.84
N VAL A 489 1.78 -53.35 0.25
CA VAL A 489 3.12 -53.20 0.82
C VAL A 489 4.01 -54.39 0.46
N ARG A 490 5.23 -54.11 0.01
CA ARG A 490 6.23 -55.13 -0.34
C ARG A 490 7.03 -55.54 0.90
N TYR A 491 7.29 -56.82 1.06
CA TYR A 491 8.08 -57.38 2.15
C TYR A 491 9.17 -58.31 1.63
N LEU A 492 10.37 -58.18 2.19
CA LEU A 492 11.52 -59.03 1.91
C LEU A 492 11.82 -59.90 3.13
N ARG A 493 12.08 -61.20 2.91
CA ARG A 493 12.52 -62.08 3.99
C ARG A 493 14.03 -61.93 4.19
N VAL A 494 14.46 -61.58 5.40
CA VAL A 494 15.87 -61.47 5.79
C VAL A 494 16.02 -62.13 7.17
N ASP A 495 16.92 -63.10 7.32
CA ASP A 495 17.15 -63.84 8.58
C ASP A 495 15.87 -64.41 9.21
N ASP A 496 15.01 -65.00 8.39
CA ASP A 496 13.69 -65.54 8.79
C ASP A 496 12.68 -64.52 9.35
N ARG A 497 12.98 -63.22 9.25
CA ARG A 497 12.06 -62.12 9.55
C ARG A 497 11.57 -61.47 8.26
N MET A 498 10.34 -60.97 8.28
CA MET A 498 9.78 -60.20 7.17
C MET A 498 10.04 -58.72 7.42
N GLU A 499 10.89 -58.12 6.61
CA GLU A 499 11.20 -56.69 6.66
C GLU A 499 10.35 -55.94 5.64
N ARG A 500 9.76 -54.83 6.08
CA ARG A 500 8.93 -53.96 5.21
C ARG A 500 9.84 -53.18 4.27
N LEU A 501 9.56 -53.23 2.97
CA LEU A 501 10.23 -52.42 1.97
C LEU A 501 9.48 -51.11 1.75
N GLN A 502 10.23 -50.04 1.51
CA GLN A 502 9.68 -48.80 0.99
C GLN A 502 9.33 -48.96 -0.50
N ALA A 503 8.38 -48.15 -0.97
CA ALA A 503 7.93 -48.18 -2.36
C ALA A 503 9.07 -47.87 -3.34
N ASP A 504 9.94 -46.92 -2.98
CA ASP A 504 10.99 -46.37 -3.83
C ASP A 504 12.39 -46.93 -3.53
N TRP A 505 12.49 -48.02 -2.77
CA TRP A 505 13.79 -48.58 -2.41
C TRP A 505 14.48 -49.24 -3.61
N ALA A 506 15.59 -48.62 -4.06
CA ALA A 506 16.38 -49.08 -5.18
C ALA A 506 17.44 -50.12 -4.77
N VAL A 507 17.45 -51.25 -5.48
CA VAL A 507 18.45 -52.31 -5.33
C VAL A 507 19.07 -52.61 -6.69
N TYR A 508 20.39 -52.57 -6.72
CA TYR A 508 21.21 -52.81 -7.89
C TYR A 508 22.09 -54.02 -7.66
N PHE A 509 22.34 -54.78 -8.71
CA PHE A 509 23.27 -55.91 -8.69
C PHE A 509 24.27 -55.71 -9.82
N THR A 510 25.54 -56.05 -9.64
CA THR A 510 26.54 -55.96 -10.71
C THR A 510 27.20 -57.31 -10.98
N THR A 511 27.50 -57.55 -12.25
CA THR A 511 28.34 -58.67 -12.70
C THR A 511 29.51 -58.14 -13.54
N PRO A 512 30.75 -58.57 -13.25
CA PRO A 512 31.91 -58.23 -14.07
C PRO A 512 31.97 -59.08 -15.36
N ILE A 513 31.18 -60.16 -15.47
CA ILE A 513 31.19 -61.05 -16.64
C ILE A 513 30.41 -60.40 -17.78
N ARG A 514 31.08 -60.17 -18.93
CA ARG A 514 30.48 -59.60 -20.16
C ARG A 514 29.29 -60.39 -20.72
N TYR A 515 29.34 -61.72 -20.63
CA TYR A 515 28.34 -62.64 -21.16
C TYR A 515 27.81 -63.56 -20.05
N PRO A 516 27.05 -63.04 -19.09
CA PRO A 516 26.56 -63.82 -17.96
C PRO A 516 25.40 -64.72 -18.39
N THR A 517 25.32 -65.92 -17.83
CA THR A 517 24.23 -66.88 -18.06
C THR A 517 23.23 -66.84 -16.90
N PHE A 518 22.32 -65.87 -16.94
CA PHE A 518 21.25 -65.77 -15.93
C PHE A 518 20.10 -66.73 -16.21
N SER A 519 19.48 -67.24 -15.14
CA SER A 519 18.29 -68.10 -15.27
C SER A 519 17.06 -67.33 -15.75
N ALA A 520 16.09 -68.05 -16.33
CA ALA A 520 14.81 -67.47 -16.74
C ALA A 520 14.06 -66.78 -15.59
N ALA A 521 14.22 -67.26 -14.35
CA ALA A 521 13.65 -66.63 -13.17
C ALA A 521 14.23 -65.22 -12.94
N VAL A 522 15.55 -65.06 -13.09
CA VAL A 522 16.21 -63.75 -12.98
C VAL A 522 15.75 -62.81 -14.10
N HIS A 523 15.70 -63.27 -15.36
CA HIS A 523 15.20 -62.45 -16.47
C HIS A 523 13.73 -62.03 -16.34
N ARG A 524 12.92 -62.81 -15.61
CA ARG A 524 11.51 -62.51 -15.35
C ARG A 524 11.35 -61.46 -14.24
N GLU A 525 12.04 -61.64 -13.12
CA GLU A 525 11.88 -60.81 -11.93
C GLU A 525 12.79 -59.57 -11.90
N PHE A 526 13.85 -59.52 -12.70
CA PHE A 526 14.83 -58.43 -12.73
C PHE A 526 14.96 -57.79 -14.12
N HIS A 527 15.39 -56.53 -14.14
CA HIS A 527 15.91 -55.89 -15.35
C HIS A 527 17.40 -56.19 -15.50
N VAL A 528 17.77 -56.98 -16.51
CA VAL A 528 19.18 -57.16 -16.88
C VAL A 528 19.55 -56.08 -17.89
N VAL A 529 20.40 -55.13 -17.50
CA VAL A 529 20.84 -54.01 -18.33
C VAL A 529 22.32 -54.15 -18.62
N ASN A 530 22.68 -54.07 -19.90
CA ASN A 530 24.07 -54.22 -20.31
C ASN A 530 24.78 -52.87 -20.46
N PHE A 531 25.80 -52.65 -19.63
CA PHE A 531 26.70 -51.49 -19.62
C PHE A 531 28.08 -51.80 -20.23
N SER A 532 28.28 -52.98 -20.83
CA SER A 532 29.55 -53.33 -21.44
C SER A 532 29.96 -52.30 -22.49
N LEU A 533 31.18 -51.78 -22.38
CA LEU A 533 31.72 -50.84 -23.36
C LEU A 533 31.78 -51.52 -24.74
N SER A 534 31.15 -50.91 -25.73
CA SER A 534 31.18 -51.36 -27.12
C SER A 534 32.30 -50.64 -27.87
N SER A 535 32.89 -51.26 -28.91
CA SER A 535 33.91 -50.64 -29.77
C SER A 535 33.43 -49.30 -30.37
N ALA A 536 32.12 -49.17 -30.66
CA ALA A 536 31.54 -47.93 -31.16
C ALA A 536 31.49 -46.82 -30.10
N ASP A 537 31.26 -47.16 -28.83
CA ASP A 537 31.20 -46.20 -27.72
C ASP A 537 32.57 -45.99 -27.05
N ALA A 538 33.56 -46.83 -27.35
CA ALA A 538 34.90 -46.79 -26.78
C ALA A 538 35.61 -45.49 -27.12
N SER A 539 35.44 -44.97 -28.34
CA SER A 539 36.02 -43.69 -28.74
C SER A 539 35.55 -42.55 -27.83
N ASP A 540 34.24 -42.38 -27.67
CA ASP A 540 33.67 -41.32 -26.81
C ASP A 540 34.05 -41.50 -25.34
N PHE A 541 34.12 -42.75 -24.87
CA PHE A 541 34.57 -43.06 -23.51
C PHE A 541 36.03 -42.67 -23.29
N PHE A 542 36.92 -43.04 -24.22
CA PHE A 542 38.34 -42.72 -24.15
C PHE A 542 38.61 -41.24 -24.36
N ASP A 543 37.80 -40.53 -25.14
CA ASP A 543 37.90 -39.08 -25.32
C ASP A 543 37.74 -38.34 -23.98
N VAL A 544 36.64 -38.59 -23.28
CA VAL A 544 36.38 -37.99 -21.96
C VAL A 544 37.46 -38.39 -20.95
N MET A 545 37.86 -39.67 -20.94
CA MET A 545 38.85 -40.15 -19.98
C MET A 545 40.25 -39.58 -20.25
N CYS A 546 40.67 -39.47 -21.51
CA CYS A 546 41.94 -38.87 -21.90
C CYS A 546 41.98 -37.38 -21.57
N LEU A 547 40.86 -36.67 -21.75
CA LEU A 547 40.71 -35.27 -21.34
C LEU A 547 40.94 -35.11 -19.82
N ASP A 548 40.34 -35.98 -19.01
CA ASP A 548 40.49 -35.96 -17.55
C ASP A 548 41.95 -36.23 -17.13
N MET A 549 42.62 -37.14 -17.82
CA MET A 549 44.03 -37.47 -17.56
C MET A 549 45.01 -36.35 -18.00
N TRP A 550 44.67 -35.58 -19.02
CA TRP A 550 45.53 -34.53 -19.56
C TRP A 550 45.63 -33.33 -18.62
N ASP A 551 44.51 -32.86 -18.05
CA ASP A 551 44.51 -31.71 -17.14
C ASP A 551 43.48 -31.82 -16.00
N ASP A 552 43.74 -32.75 -15.07
CA ASP A 552 42.89 -33.09 -13.93
C ASP A 552 42.40 -31.86 -13.13
N LYS A 553 43.28 -30.87 -12.86
CA LYS A 553 42.91 -29.66 -12.11
C LYS A 553 41.89 -28.79 -12.83
N GLU A 554 42.08 -28.59 -14.13
CA GLU A 554 41.19 -27.75 -14.94
C GLU A 554 39.90 -28.50 -15.28
N CYS A 555 40.00 -29.80 -15.56
CA CYS A 555 38.84 -30.68 -15.76
C CYS A 555 37.99 -30.78 -14.49
N SER A 556 38.61 -30.85 -13.31
CA SER A 556 37.90 -30.81 -12.02
C SER A 556 37.18 -29.47 -11.80
N LYS A 557 37.80 -28.34 -12.14
CA LYS A 557 37.13 -27.03 -12.06
C LYS A 557 35.96 -26.94 -13.04
N GLN A 558 36.15 -27.40 -14.28
CA GLN A 558 35.10 -27.40 -15.30
C GLN A 558 33.92 -28.29 -14.90
N ARG A 559 34.20 -29.48 -14.35
CA ARG A 559 33.17 -30.36 -13.78
C ARG A 559 32.42 -29.64 -12.67
N GLN A 560 33.11 -28.97 -11.74
CA GLN A 560 32.47 -28.22 -10.66
C GLN A 560 31.61 -27.06 -11.20
N ALA A 561 32.12 -26.26 -12.12
CA ALA A 561 31.35 -25.18 -12.77
C ALA A 561 30.11 -25.73 -13.50
N SER A 562 30.25 -26.89 -14.15
CA SER A 562 29.12 -27.55 -14.82
C SER A 562 28.09 -28.12 -13.81
N VAL A 563 28.54 -28.60 -12.64
CA VAL A 563 27.64 -28.96 -11.53
C VAL A 563 26.89 -27.73 -11.02
N ASP A 564 27.60 -26.63 -10.76
CA ASP A 564 27.03 -25.40 -10.25
C ASP A 564 26.05 -24.76 -11.26
N TYR A 565 26.28 -24.96 -12.56
CA TYR A 565 25.37 -24.60 -13.65
C TYR A 565 24.12 -25.50 -13.66
N ALA A 566 24.28 -26.82 -13.61
CA ALA A 566 23.15 -27.75 -13.59
C ALA A 566 22.25 -27.57 -12.37
N ASP A 567 22.83 -27.32 -11.19
CA ASP A 567 22.07 -26.98 -9.98
C ASP A 567 21.34 -25.64 -10.15
N SER A 568 21.96 -24.63 -10.78
CA SER A 568 21.30 -23.36 -11.12
C SER A 568 20.10 -23.54 -12.05
N CYS A 569 20.24 -24.39 -13.09
CA CYS A 569 19.14 -24.70 -14.01
C CYS A 569 17.97 -25.38 -13.31
N ARG A 570 18.25 -26.27 -12.34
CA ARG A 570 17.19 -26.89 -11.52
C ARG A 570 16.46 -25.82 -10.70
N ASP A 571 17.20 -24.99 -9.97
CA ASP A 571 16.62 -23.97 -9.09
C ASP A 571 15.79 -22.93 -9.88
N LEU A 572 16.21 -22.62 -11.11
CA LEU A 572 15.44 -21.80 -12.06
C LEU A 572 14.15 -22.49 -12.48
N ARG A 573 14.21 -23.76 -12.88
CA ARG A 573 13.00 -24.52 -13.28
C ARG A 573 12.02 -24.74 -12.15
N GLU A 574 12.50 -24.97 -10.93
CA GLU A 574 11.64 -25.07 -9.76
C GLU A 574 10.90 -23.75 -9.50
N ALA A 575 11.57 -22.60 -9.71
CA ALA A 575 10.94 -21.29 -9.63
C ALA A 575 9.92 -21.06 -10.76
N GLU A 576 10.26 -21.40 -12.02
CA GLU A 576 9.34 -21.34 -13.16
C GLU A 576 8.12 -22.25 -12.96
N HIS A 577 8.31 -23.46 -12.44
CA HIS A 577 7.22 -24.38 -12.12
C HIS A 577 6.35 -23.84 -10.98
N ALA A 578 6.94 -23.26 -9.94
CA ALA A 578 6.20 -22.61 -8.86
C ALA A 578 5.33 -21.45 -9.37
N LEU A 579 5.83 -20.66 -10.33
CA LEU A 579 5.05 -19.63 -11.03
C LEU A 579 3.87 -20.24 -11.77
N LEU A 580 4.07 -21.29 -12.57
CA LEU A 580 2.99 -21.96 -13.29
C LEU A 580 1.91 -22.51 -12.34
N VAL A 581 2.33 -23.14 -11.23
CA VAL A 581 1.41 -23.68 -10.21
C VAL A 581 0.66 -22.56 -9.50
N GLN A 582 1.34 -21.45 -9.15
CA GLN A 582 0.71 -20.30 -8.52
C GLN A 582 -0.31 -19.65 -9.46
N LEU A 583 0.03 -19.47 -10.74
CA LEU A 583 -0.87 -18.97 -11.76
C LEU A 583 -2.08 -19.89 -11.90
N ALA A 584 -1.88 -21.21 -11.99
CA ALA A 584 -2.97 -22.18 -12.08
C ALA A 584 -3.86 -22.26 -10.82
N SER A 585 -3.31 -21.96 -9.65
CA SER A 585 -4.04 -21.98 -8.36
C SER A 585 -4.74 -20.66 -8.07
N SER A 586 -4.22 -19.56 -8.60
CA SER A 586 -4.83 -18.24 -8.52
C SER A 586 -6.06 -18.21 -9.42
N SER A 587 -7.21 -17.77 -8.90
CA SER A 587 -8.37 -17.52 -9.77
C SER A 587 -8.12 -16.23 -10.55
N PRO A 588 -8.43 -16.15 -11.86
CA PRO A 588 -8.24 -14.94 -12.67
C PRO A 588 -9.04 -13.72 -12.15
N THR A 589 -10.00 -13.96 -11.26
CA THR A 589 -10.84 -12.96 -10.60
C THR A 589 -10.28 -12.38 -9.31
N LYS A 590 -9.18 -12.90 -8.74
CA LYS A 590 -8.59 -12.34 -7.52
C LYS A 590 -7.55 -11.29 -7.89
N GLU A 591 -7.99 -10.04 -7.97
CA GLU A 591 -7.18 -8.83 -8.16
C GLU A 591 -6.16 -8.56 -7.02
N ASP A 592 -6.04 -9.44 -6.02
CA ASP A 592 -5.51 -9.07 -4.70
C ASP A 592 -4.00 -9.27 -4.50
N GLN A 593 -3.24 -9.81 -5.46
CA GLN A 593 -1.79 -10.01 -5.24
C GLN A 593 -0.86 -9.75 -6.46
N PRO A 594 -0.99 -8.61 -7.17
CA PRO A 594 -0.04 -8.25 -8.22
C PRO A 594 1.40 -8.14 -7.69
N GLN A 595 1.58 -7.81 -6.40
CA GLN A 595 2.88 -7.75 -5.75
C GLN A 595 3.57 -9.11 -5.66
N VAL A 596 2.85 -10.18 -5.32
CA VAL A 596 3.43 -11.52 -5.17
C VAL A 596 3.84 -12.08 -6.55
N LEU A 597 3.05 -11.77 -7.57
CA LEU A 597 3.39 -12.12 -8.95
C LEU A 597 4.68 -11.41 -9.39
N LEU A 598 4.79 -10.10 -9.12
CA LEU A 598 5.98 -9.33 -9.44
C LEU A 598 7.22 -9.88 -8.73
N GLU A 599 7.13 -10.17 -7.42
CA GLU A 599 8.26 -10.72 -6.65
C GLU A 599 8.75 -12.06 -7.20
N LEU A 600 7.83 -12.93 -7.63
CA LEU A 600 8.17 -14.23 -8.20
C LEU A 600 8.81 -14.10 -9.60
N LEU A 601 8.29 -13.19 -10.43
CA LEU A 601 8.85 -12.90 -11.75
C LEU A 601 10.24 -12.27 -11.64
N GLU A 602 10.47 -11.38 -10.68
CA GLU A 602 11.79 -10.83 -10.39
C GLU A 602 12.78 -11.90 -9.92
N ASP A 603 12.35 -12.84 -9.06
CA ASP A 603 13.19 -13.96 -8.62
C ASP A 603 13.61 -14.86 -9.80
N ILE A 604 12.66 -15.18 -10.69
CA ILE A 604 12.92 -15.96 -11.91
C ILE A 604 13.91 -15.22 -12.81
N ASN A 605 13.71 -13.92 -13.05
CA ASN A 605 14.62 -13.14 -13.89
C ASN A 605 16.03 -13.06 -13.28
N ARG A 606 16.15 -12.89 -11.95
CA ARG A 606 17.45 -12.92 -11.27
C ARG A 606 18.16 -14.27 -11.41
N LYS A 607 17.41 -15.38 -11.23
CA LYS A 607 17.91 -16.75 -11.41
C LYS A 607 18.30 -17.04 -12.86
N GLN A 608 17.56 -16.51 -13.82
CA GLN A 608 17.86 -16.61 -15.25
C GLN A 608 19.20 -15.95 -15.55
N VAL A 609 19.38 -14.68 -15.17
CA VAL A 609 20.64 -13.95 -15.38
C VAL A 609 21.83 -14.65 -14.72
N ALA A 610 21.65 -15.16 -13.50
CA ALA A 610 22.70 -15.93 -12.81
C ALA A 610 23.03 -17.25 -13.53
N THR A 611 22.03 -17.92 -14.08
CA THR A 611 22.21 -19.17 -14.83
C THR A 611 22.88 -18.91 -16.17
N ASP A 612 22.55 -17.83 -16.87
CA ASP A 612 23.18 -17.44 -18.13
C ASP A 612 24.65 -17.06 -17.94
N ALA A 613 25.00 -16.35 -16.86
CA ALA A 613 26.39 -16.06 -16.53
C ALA A 613 27.21 -17.36 -16.31
N LYS A 614 26.66 -18.34 -15.59
CA LYS A 614 27.30 -19.65 -15.39
C LYS A 614 27.39 -20.46 -16.68
N LYS A 615 26.39 -20.34 -17.58
CA LYS A 615 26.42 -20.97 -18.90
C LYS A 615 27.62 -20.48 -19.69
N ASP A 616 27.84 -19.17 -19.72
CA ASP A 616 28.97 -18.56 -20.45
C ASP A 616 30.31 -19.05 -19.90
N GLU A 617 30.44 -19.22 -18.59
CA GLU A 617 31.63 -19.82 -17.96
C GLU A 617 31.85 -21.28 -18.39
N VAL A 618 30.80 -22.09 -18.47
CA VAL A 618 30.88 -23.49 -18.90
C VAL A 618 31.14 -23.62 -20.41
N MET A 619 30.61 -22.71 -21.22
CA MET A 619 30.70 -22.74 -22.69
C MET A 619 31.99 -22.13 -23.25
N VAL A 620 32.92 -21.66 -22.41
CA VAL A 620 34.26 -21.26 -22.87
C VAL A 620 34.96 -22.49 -23.45
N ASP A 621 34.86 -22.62 -24.76
CA ASP A 621 35.26 -23.80 -25.50
C ASP A 621 36.80 -23.89 -25.54
N HIS A 622 37.33 -24.97 -24.98
CA HIS A 622 38.77 -25.21 -24.99
C HIS A 622 39.18 -25.91 -26.29
N ALA A 623 39.04 -25.22 -27.42
CA ALA A 623 39.42 -25.67 -28.76
C ALA A 623 40.87 -26.18 -28.87
N SER A 624 41.75 -25.79 -27.93
CA SER A 624 43.14 -26.26 -27.84
C SER A 624 43.31 -27.69 -27.32
N LYS A 625 42.27 -28.34 -26.77
CA LYS A 625 42.35 -29.66 -26.12
C LYS A 625 42.16 -30.86 -27.08
N HIS A 626 41.57 -30.65 -28.27
CA HIS A 626 41.24 -31.72 -29.22
C HIS A 626 42.43 -32.27 -30.03
N GLN A 627 43.51 -31.51 -30.18
CA GLN A 627 44.64 -31.91 -31.05
C GLN A 627 45.34 -33.21 -30.60
N TYR A 628 45.37 -33.46 -29.28
CA TYR A 628 45.93 -34.69 -28.71
C TYR A 628 44.93 -35.86 -28.72
N ALA A 629 43.65 -35.54 -28.46
CA ALA A 629 42.56 -36.52 -28.43
C ALA A 629 42.43 -37.23 -29.79
N ASP A 630 42.52 -36.48 -30.89
CA ASP A 630 42.44 -37.01 -32.26
C ASP A 630 43.48 -38.12 -32.57
N THR A 631 44.62 -38.11 -31.87
CA THR A 631 45.68 -39.11 -32.09
C THR A 631 45.61 -40.26 -31.08
N VAL A 632 45.30 -39.98 -29.81
CA VAL A 632 45.36 -41.00 -28.75
C VAL A 632 44.06 -41.78 -28.60
N VAL A 633 42.90 -41.16 -28.82
CA VAL A 633 41.60 -41.84 -28.67
C VAL A 633 41.45 -43.00 -29.65
N PRO A 634 41.79 -42.89 -30.95
CA PRO A 634 41.72 -44.02 -31.87
C PRO A 634 42.67 -45.16 -31.50
N LEU A 635 43.87 -44.83 -31.02
CA LEU A 635 44.86 -45.82 -30.59
C LEU A 635 44.40 -46.55 -29.32
N ALA A 636 43.91 -45.82 -28.32
CA ALA A 636 43.38 -46.38 -27.08
C ALA A 636 42.18 -47.29 -27.35
N THR A 637 41.28 -46.87 -28.25
CA THR A 637 40.13 -47.67 -28.68
C THR A 637 40.57 -48.97 -29.34
N LEU A 638 41.50 -48.92 -30.30
CA LEU A 638 42.02 -50.11 -30.96
C LEU A 638 42.72 -51.07 -29.99
N MET A 639 43.57 -50.54 -29.10
CA MET A 639 44.26 -51.35 -28.08
C MET A 639 43.26 -52.01 -27.11
N PHE A 640 42.24 -51.26 -26.69
CA PHE A 640 41.20 -51.78 -25.82
C PHE A 640 40.43 -52.93 -26.50
N ASP A 641 40.02 -52.75 -27.75
CA ASP A 641 39.34 -53.78 -28.53
C ASP A 641 40.19 -55.05 -28.66
N CYS A 642 41.50 -54.92 -28.90
CA CYS A 642 42.41 -56.06 -28.92
C CYS A 642 42.46 -56.78 -27.56
N VAL A 643 42.56 -56.05 -26.45
CA VAL A 643 42.61 -56.64 -25.10
C VAL A 643 41.30 -57.34 -24.75
N VAL A 644 40.16 -56.73 -25.05
CA VAL A 644 38.84 -57.35 -24.88
C VAL A 644 38.74 -58.61 -25.74
N GLY A 645 39.23 -58.56 -26.99
CA GLY A 645 39.30 -59.70 -27.90
C GLY A 645 40.15 -60.85 -27.37
N MET A 646 41.30 -60.57 -26.74
CA MET A 646 42.15 -61.60 -26.12
C MET A 646 41.44 -62.31 -24.96
N GLY A 647 40.61 -61.59 -24.20
CA GLY A 647 39.77 -62.17 -23.16
C GLY A 647 38.75 -63.20 -23.67
N LEU A 648 38.33 -63.10 -24.93
CA LEU A 648 37.48 -64.11 -25.58
C LEU A 648 38.24 -65.40 -25.93
N VAL A 649 39.55 -65.30 -26.16
CA VAL A 649 40.41 -66.46 -26.45
C VAL A 649 40.73 -67.23 -25.18
N ASN A 650 41.06 -66.53 -24.09
CA ASN A 650 41.30 -67.13 -22.79
C ASN A 650 40.97 -66.14 -21.66
N HIS A 651 40.20 -66.59 -20.68
CA HIS A 651 39.84 -65.82 -19.48
C HIS A 651 41.05 -65.26 -18.70
N GLN A 652 42.23 -65.89 -18.78
CA GLN A 652 43.46 -65.41 -18.13
C GLN A 652 44.02 -64.13 -18.76
N TYR A 653 43.60 -63.78 -19.97
CA TYR A 653 43.98 -62.53 -20.65
C TYR A 653 42.99 -61.38 -20.38
N THR A 654 42.03 -61.58 -19.47
CA THR A 654 41.16 -60.49 -19.03
C THR A 654 41.94 -59.55 -18.12
N ILE A 655 41.99 -58.28 -18.52
CA ILE A 655 42.66 -57.20 -17.78
C ILE A 655 41.57 -56.24 -17.32
N SER A 656 41.72 -55.72 -16.10
CA SER A 656 40.80 -54.71 -15.59
C SER A 656 40.96 -53.38 -16.33
N LEU A 657 39.89 -52.58 -16.43
CA LEU A 657 39.98 -51.27 -17.06
C LEU A 657 41.02 -50.38 -16.35
N ASP A 658 41.12 -50.45 -15.02
CA ASP A 658 42.13 -49.69 -14.25
C ASP A 658 43.57 -50.05 -14.65
N GLU A 659 43.85 -51.34 -14.83
CA GLU A 659 45.16 -51.81 -15.30
C GLU A 659 45.46 -51.40 -16.74
N PHE A 660 44.43 -51.35 -17.60
CA PHE A 660 44.56 -50.84 -18.96
C PHE A 660 44.81 -49.32 -19.00
N VAL A 661 44.13 -48.56 -18.15
CA VAL A 661 44.22 -47.09 -18.09
C VAL A 661 45.52 -46.61 -17.45
N ARG A 662 46.11 -47.37 -16.52
CA ARG A 662 47.38 -47.02 -15.85
C ARG A 662 48.54 -46.68 -16.81
N PRO A 663 48.91 -47.52 -17.80
CA PRO A 663 49.94 -47.17 -18.78
C PRO A 663 49.50 -46.04 -19.71
N LEU A 664 48.21 -45.97 -20.05
CA LEU A 664 47.65 -44.88 -20.87
C LEU A 664 47.85 -43.54 -20.16
N ARG A 665 47.53 -43.43 -18.86
CA ARG A 665 47.77 -42.24 -18.03
C ARG A 665 49.23 -41.83 -18.04
N ALA A 666 50.14 -42.79 -17.82
CA ALA A 666 51.58 -42.51 -17.85
C ALA A 666 52.07 -42.00 -19.22
N PHE A 667 51.46 -42.47 -20.31
CA PHE A 667 51.72 -41.99 -21.67
C PHE A 667 51.17 -40.57 -21.89
N VAL A 668 49.92 -40.30 -21.48
CA VAL A 668 49.28 -38.97 -21.52
C VAL A 668 50.14 -37.95 -20.77
N THR A 669 50.56 -38.27 -19.54
CA THR A 669 51.39 -37.38 -18.70
C THR A 669 52.78 -37.12 -19.27
N LYS A 670 53.34 -38.01 -20.10
CA LYS A 670 54.63 -37.78 -20.77
C LYS A 670 54.50 -36.97 -22.06
N LEU A 671 53.33 -37.02 -22.69
CA LEU A 671 53.02 -36.24 -23.89
C LEU A 671 52.74 -34.77 -23.54
N ARG A 672 52.19 -34.51 -22.34
CA ARG A 672 52.13 -33.19 -21.71
C ARG A 672 53.51 -32.75 -21.25
#